data_AF-A0A532U6W6-F1
#
_entry.id   AF-A0A532U6W6-F1
#
_cell.length_a   1.000
_cell.length_b   1.000
_cell.length_c   1.000
_cell.angle_alpha   90.00
_cell.angle_beta   90.00
_cell.angle_gamma   90.00
#
_symmetry.space_group_name_H-M   'P 1'
#
loop_
_entity.id
_entity.type
_entity.pdbx_description
1 polymer ?
#
loop_
_entity_poly.entity_id
_entity_poly.type
_entity_poly.pdbx_seq_one_letter_code
_entity_poly.pdbx_strand_id
1 'polypeptide(L)'
;MRKLALVLVTLCLCICVCLAVDIFLFSMVVVRDIVSSVPTPVREAEITPSVERTPVSEESLSTAESVRETSIPARDLYSLAEQLKRTGPVPRVVADSPSHYEVGQRETFWVNDEDIAETYFTIEAVLRYATPHVYMWVQDGLRLDDEGIRASAHEFEEQIYPTNRRYFGSEWSPGVDNDVHIHILNANLPSVGGYFSSNDEYPSIVNPFSNEKEMFYINAASVPPGDDYYNSTVAHEFQHMIHWTVDPNEDTWVNEGSAQTAEVLNGYRLQWPVSFLSAPDTQLTAWTDEIDEAGVYYDASFLFMYYFTERFGAELVRELTATQTDGMAGFDEVLAANGFDIGSEDVFKDWLMANYLNDPDLRDGRYGYYGIELYDTVAIDHVHRHYPDSRSSTVHQYAADYIELEPGRGELVIEFAGSTRVKLVDNDPHSGQFEWWSNRGDVSNMTLTGEFDLSGLEEATLEYWTWYHIEDDYDYAYVEVSTDSGQTWDILPGSYTTDTNPYGNSFGHGYTGVSGGGDRPMWVKEEIDLTPYVDREVLIRFEYVTDDAYNDPGFCVDDFAIPELGYSYDAETDGGWEPDGFIRSNNTLPQEWVVQVLELGARTTVAEMDLDDTQEGRFIMEGFGDEVDRAVLVISALAPSTTEIASYEYSVYLLE
;
A
#
# COMPACT_ATOMS: atom_id res chain seq x y z
N MET A 1 28.72 -3.18 -38.77
CA MET A 1 29.96 -2.82 -38.04
C MET A 1 29.76 -1.48 -37.36
N ARG A 2 29.27 -1.53 -36.11
CA ARG A 2 29.11 -0.48 -35.08
C ARG A 2 28.00 -0.96 -34.13
N LYS A 3 28.28 -2.08 -33.48
CA LYS A 3 27.59 -2.69 -32.33
C LYS A 3 28.71 -3.49 -31.65
N LEU A 4 29.47 -2.81 -30.79
CA LEU A 4 30.51 -3.29 -29.85
C LEU A 4 31.34 -2.06 -29.46
N ALA A 5 30.90 -1.30 -28.44
CA ALA A 5 31.73 -0.33 -27.68
C ALA A 5 30.96 0.41 -26.56
N LEU A 6 29.84 -0.14 -26.05
CA LEU A 6 29.12 0.43 -24.91
C LEU A 6 28.56 -0.73 -24.06
N VAL A 7 29.45 -1.58 -23.56
CA VAL A 7 29.15 -2.74 -22.69
C VAL A 7 30.15 -2.81 -21.51
N LEU A 8 30.75 -1.69 -21.12
CA LEU A 8 31.53 -1.62 -19.89
C LEU A 8 31.43 -0.19 -19.36
N VAL A 9 30.54 0.03 -18.39
CA VAL A 9 30.66 1.00 -17.26
C VAL A 9 29.42 0.96 -16.34
N THR A 10 28.29 0.38 -16.72
CA THR A 10 27.13 0.25 -15.81
C THR A 10 27.11 -1.12 -15.14
N LEU A 11 27.95 -1.30 -14.12
CA LEU A 11 27.92 -2.46 -13.21
C LEU A 11 28.69 -2.07 -11.94
N CYS A 12 28.06 -1.26 -11.07
CA CYS A 12 28.42 -0.95 -9.68
C CYS A 12 27.69 0.34 -9.26
N LEU A 13 26.43 0.23 -8.85
CA LEU A 13 25.70 1.27 -8.10
C LEU A 13 24.49 0.59 -7.48
N CYS A 14 24.72 -0.02 -6.30
CA CYS A 14 23.73 -0.26 -5.22
C CYS A 14 24.43 -0.62 -3.88
N ILE A 15 25.77 -0.60 -3.77
CA ILE A 15 26.49 -1.03 -2.55
C ILE A 15 27.27 0.12 -1.85
N CYS A 16 26.96 1.40 -2.08
CA CYS A 16 27.80 2.50 -1.53
C CYS A 16 27.05 3.72 -0.97
N VAL A 17 26.12 3.53 -0.02
CA VAL A 17 25.59 4.63 0.83
C VAL A 17 26.25 4.65 2.22
N CYS A 18 27.53 4.24 2.34
CA CYS A 18 28.20 4.31 3.66
C CYS A 18 29.62 4.90 3.69
N LEU A 19 30.24 5.30 2.57
CA LEU A 19 31.61 5.85 2.63
C LEU A 19 31.88 6.89 1.52
N ALA A 20 31.38 8.12 1.65
CA ALA A 20 31.85 9.23 0.79
C ALA A 20 31.67 10.66 1.35
N VAL A 21 31.80 10.88 2.66
CA VAL A 21 32.06 12.24 3.18
C VAL A 21 33.57 12.43 3.22
N ASP A 22 34.18 12.81 2.08
CA ASP A 22 35.47 13.54 2.03
C ASP A 22 36.06 13.83 0.63
N ILE A 23 35.39 13.45 -0.48
CA ILE A 23 35.87 13.74 -1.85
C ILE A 23 34.90 14.62 -2.64
N PHE A 24 34.36 15.67 -2.01
CA PHE A 24 33.50 16.66 -2.69
C PHE A 24 34.12 18.05 -2.85
N LEU A 25 35.42 18.21 -2.55
CA LEU A 25 36.11 19.52 -2.55
C LEU A 25 37.18 19.70 -3.63
N PHE A 26 37.24 18.86 -4.67
CA PHE A 26 38.31 19.00 -5.70
C PHE A 26 37.91 18.84 -7.18
N SER A 27 36.63 18.70 -7.52
CA SER A 27 36.17 18.67 -8.93
C SER A 27 35.54 19.99 -9.42
N MET A 28 35.38 20.99 -8.54
CA MET A 28 35.19 22.39 -8.96
C MET A 28 36.52 22.94 -9.46
N VAL A 29 36.87 22.67 -10.73
CA VAL A 29 37.69 23.48 -11.65
C VAL A 29 37.97 22.56 -12.86
N VAL A 30 37.72 23.07 -14.07
CA VAL A 30 37.87 22.39 -15.38
C VAL A 30 36.65 21.61 -15.90
N VAL A 31 35.49 22.25 -16.04
CA VAL A 31 34.74 22.28 -17.32
C VAL A 31 34.08 23.65 -17.44
N ARG A 32 34.88 24.68 -17.72
CA ARG A 32 34.42 25.95 -18.27
C ARG A 32 34.80 25.92 -19.76
N ASP A 33 33.84 26.31 -20.59
CA ASP A 33 33.92 26.46 -22.05
C ASP A 33 33.65 25.20 -22.89
N ILE A 34 32.37 24.93 -23.17
CA ILE A 34 31.79 24.85 -24.53
C ILE A 34 30.28 25.13 -24.37
N VAL A 35 29.85 26.32 -24.79
CA VAL A 35 28.44 26.72 -24.91
C VAL A 35 28.05 26.58 -26.37
N SER A 36 27.00 25.82 -26.67
CA SER A 36 26.25 25.94 -27.92
C SER A 36 24.80 25.50 -27.72
N SER A 37 23.94 26.48 -27.45
CA SER A 37 22.48 26.54 -27.71
C SER A 37 21.68 25.23 -27.62
N VAL A 38 21.25 24.88 -26.41
CA VAL A 38 20.05 24.05 -26.19
C VAL A 38 18.85 25.01 -26.20
N PRO A 39 17.73 24.69 -26.86
CA PRO A 39 16.53 25.51 -26.78
C PRO A 39 16.08 25.61 -25.32
N THR A 40 15.78 26.82 -24.86
CA THR A 40 15.14 27.05 -23.57
C THR A 40 13.87 26.18 -23.52
N PRO A 41 13.67 25.33 -22.49
CA PRO A 41 12.38 24.70 -22.30
C PRO A 41 11.33 25.81 -22.21
N VAL A 42 10.27 25.69 -23.00
CA VAL A 42 9.10 26.52 -22.84
C VAL A 42 8.61 26.24 -21.42
N ARG A 43 8.64 27.26 -20.55
CA ARG A 43 8.04 27.20 -19.23
C ARG A 43 6.57 26.82 -19.44
N GLU A 44 6.25 25.57 -19.18
CA GLU A 44 4.88 25.11 -19.01
C GLU A 44 4.27 26.05 -17.97
N ALA A 45 3.10 26.61 -18.29
CA ALA A 45 2.45 27.52 -17.36
C ALA A 45 2.20 26.73 -16.07
N GLU A 46 2.79 27.15 -14.95
CA GLU A 46 2.43 26.61 -13.62
C GLU A 46 0.93 26.83 -13.47
N ILE A 47 0.16 25.75 -13.60
CA ILE A 47 -1.28 25.76 -13.37
C ILE A 47 -1.42 25.98 -11.87
N THR A 48 -1.90 27.14 -11.46
CA THR A 48 -2.27 27.37 -10.05
C THR A 48 -3.39 26.39 -9.72
N PRO A 49 -3.22 25.54 -8.68
CA PRO A 49 -4.28 24.63 -8.26
C PRO A 49 -5.56 25.39 -8.00
N SER A 50 -6.68 24.89 -8.52
CA SER A 50 -8.01 25.46 -8.25
C SER A 50 -8.69 24.69 -7.14
N VAL A 51 -9.20 25.43 -6.15
CA VAL A 51 -9.98 24.85 -5.05
C VAL A 51 -11.40 24.53 -5.55
N GLU A 52 -11.78 23.25 -5.48
CA GLU A 52 -13.12 22.78 -5.82
C GLU A 52 -14.11 23.11 -4.69
N ARG A 53 -15.02 24.05 -4.92
CA ARG A 53 -15.95 24.58 -3.91
C ARG A 53 -17.40 24.10 -4.06
N THR A 54 -17.64 23.09 -4.89
CA THR A 54 -19.00 22.57 -5.08
C THR A 54 -19.44 21.83 -3.83
N PRO A 55 -20.58 22.21 -3.21
CA PRO A 55 -21.05 21.54 -2.00
C PRO A 55 -21.17 20.03 -2.18
N VAL A 56 -20.83 19.30 -1.12
CA VAL A 56 -21.03 17.85 -1.03
C VAL A 56 -22.51 17.55 -1.22
N SER A 57 -22.83 16.63 -2.14
CA SER A 57 -24.20 16.21 -2.40
C SER A 57 -24.62 15.03 -1.50
N GLU A 58 -25.93 14.75 -1.41
CA GLU A 58 -26.43 13.58 -0.67
C GLU A 58 -25.86 12.27 -1.26
N GLU A 59 -25.67 12.22 -2.59
CA GLU A 59 -25.07 11.09 -3.29
C GLU A 59 -23.60 10.89 -2.91
N SER A 60 -22.82 11.97 -2.76
CA SER A 60 -21.43 11.88 -2.30
C SER A 60 -21.31 11.41 -0.85
N LEU A 61 -22.24 11.82 0.03
CA LEU A 61 -22.30 11.30 1.39
C LEU A 61 -22.65 9.81 1.40
N SER A 62 -23.58 9.37 0.54
CA SER A 62 -23.94 7.95 0.39
C SER A 62 -22.78 7.12 -0.17
N THR A 63 -21.99 7.67 -1.11
CA THR A 63 -20.76 7.04 -1.59
C THR A 63 -19.78 6.85 -0.44
N ALA A 64 -19.50 7.90 0.35
CA ALA A 64 -18.59 7.81 1.49
C ALA A 64 -19.07 6.83 2.58
N GLU A 65 -20.37 6.76 2.85
CA GLU A 65 -20.95 5.74 3.74
C GLU A 65 -20.72 4.33 3.18
N SER A 66 -20.96 4.12 1.88
CA SER A 66 -20.74 2.82 1.23
C SER A 66 -19.27 2.39 1.28
N VAL A 67 -18.32 3.32 1.08
CA VAL A 67 -16.87 3.06 1.22
C VAL A 67 -16.53 2.57 2.63
N ARG A 68 -17.09 3.22 3.66
CA ARG A 68 -16.80 2.87 5.06
C ARG A 68 -17.46 1.57 5.51
N GLU A 69 -18.65 1.26 5.00
CA GLU A 69 -19.45 0.10 5.44
C GLU A 69 -19.15 -1.18 4.64
N THR A 70 -18.59 -1.05 3.44
CA THR A 70 -18.32 -2.21 2.59
C THR A 70 -17.05 -2.90 3.03
N SER A 71 -17.19 -4.15 3.49
CA SER A 71 -16.06 -5.05 3.71
C SER A 71 -15.45 -5.44 2.36
N ILE A 72 -14.13 -5.37 2.27
CA ILE A 72 -13.41 -5.93 1.13
C ILE A 72 -13.17 -7.41 1.43
N PRO A 73 -13.70 -8.35 0.62
CA PRO A 73 -13.51 -9.77 0.84
C PRO A 73 -12.06 -10.19 0.54
N ALA A 74 -11.42 -10.85 1.50
CA ALA A 74 -10.09 -11.44 1.31
C ALA A 74 -10.08 -12.49 0.20
N ARG A 75 -8.99 -12.53 -0.57
CA ARG A 75 -8.75 -13.51 -1.61
C ARG A 75 -8.53 -14.90 -1.01
N ASP A 76 -9.31 -15.87 -1.47
CA ASP A 76 -9.12 -17.29 -1.15
C ASP A 76 -8.69 -18.07 -2.41
N LEU A 77 -7.38 -18.34 -2.52
CA LEU A 77 -6.83 -19.09 -3.66
C LEU A 77 -7.33 -20.53 -3.74
N TYR A 78 -7.77 -21.15 -2.63
CA TYR A 78 -8.40 -22.48 -2.70
C TYR A 78 -9.75 -22.38 -3.41
N SER A 79 -10.57 -21.43 -3.00
CA SER A 79 -11.87 -21.17 -3.63
C SER A 79 -11.72 -20.82 -5.11
N LEU A 80 -10.77 -19.94 -5.47
CA LEU A 80 -10.48 -19.60 -6.86
C LEU A 80 -9.98 -20.80 -7.68
N ALA A 81 -9.10 -21.65 -7.11
CA ALA A 81 -8.65 -22.87 -7.78
C ALA A 81 -9.79 -23.89 -7.98
N GLU A 82 -10.75 -23.96 -7.06
CA GLU A 82 -11.93 -24.83 -7.20
C GLU A 82 -12.90 -24.29 -8.25
N GLN A 83 -13.20 -23.00 -8.22
CA GLN A 83 -14.21 -22.34 -9.04
C GLN A 83 -13.74 -22.10 -10.49
N LEU A 84 -12.52 -21.60 -10.67
CA LEU A 84 -11.96 -21.17 -11.96
C LEU A 84 -11.10 -22.26 -12.61
N LYS A 85 -10.25 -22.95 -11.83
CA LYS A 85 -9.40 -24.04 -12.34
C LYS A 85 -10.06 -25.42 -12.28
N ARG A 86 -11.25 -25.54 -11.67
CA ARG A 86 -12.05 -26.79 -11.57
C ARG A 86 -11.26 -27.95 -10.95
N THR A 87 -10.39 -27.65 -10.00
CA THR A 87 -9.51 -28.63 -9.33
C THR A 87 -10.30 -29.65 -8.50
N GLY A 88 -11.50 -29.27 -8.04
CA GLY A 88 -12.23 -29.97 -6.98
C GLY A 88 -11.56 -29.76 -5.61
N PRO A 89 -12.11 -30.32 -4.52
CA PRO A 89 -11.63 -30.03 -3.17
C PRO A 89 -10.14 -30.28 -2.99
N VAL A 90 -9.40 -29.23 -2.64
CA VAL A 90 -7.94 -29.30 -2.40
C VAL A 90 -7.66 -29.39 -0.90
N PRO A 91 -6.86 -30.37 -0.44
CA PRO A 91 -6.45 -30.42 0.96
C PRO A 91 -5.50 -29.27 1.29
N ARG A 92 -5.72 -28.60 2.43
CA ARG A 92 -4.83 -27.54 2.91
C ARG A 92 -3.45 -28.03 3.35
N VAL A 93 -3.33 -29.28 3.74
CA VAL A 93 -2.07 -29.89 4.16
C VAL A 93 -1.65 -30.91 3.12
N VAL A 94 -0.42 -30.78 2.60
CA VAL A 94 0.11 -31.64 1.52
C VAL A 94 0.72 -32.95 2.02
N ALA A 95 1.03 -33.03 3.32
CA ALA A 95 1.68 -34.20 3.92
C ALA A 95 0.97 -34.71 5.20
N ASP A 96 0.70 -36.02 5.25
CA ASP A 96 0.11 -36.67 6.44
C ASP A 96 1.04 -36.66 7.67
N SER A 97 2.33 -36.37 7.48
CA SER A 97 3.35 -36.34 8.54
C SER A 97 4.52 -35.44 8.13
N PRO A 98 5.17 -34.77 9.10
CA PRO A 98 6.28 -33.84 8.82
C PRO A 98 7.42 -34.53 8.08
N SER A 99 8.05 -33.78 7.18
CA SER A 99 9.30 -34.19 6.57
C SER A 99 10.44 -34.10 7.59
N HIS A 100 11.15 -35.20 7.81
CA HIS A 100 12.34 -35.18 8.67
C HIS A 100 13.59 -34.85 7.85
N TYR A 101 14.04 -33.60 7.91
CA TYR A 101 15.24 -33.14 7.23
C TYR A 101 16.50 -33.38 8.07
N GLU A 102 17.57 -33.87 7.45
CA GLU A 102 18.88 -34.05 8.11
C GLU A 102 19.89 -32.98 7.67
N VAL A 103 20.70 -32.47 8.60
CA VAL A 103 21.79 -31.54 8.26
C VAL A 103 22.71 -32.17 7.20
N GLY A 104 22.91 -31.44 6.11
CA GLY A 104 23.64 -31.89 4.92
C GLY A 104 22.74 -32.39 3.77
N GLN A 105 21.43 -32.54 3.99
CA GLN A 105 20.45 -32.83 2.94
C GLN A 105 20.38 -31.69 1.93
N ARG A 106 20.10 -32.04 0.68
CA ARG A 106 19.86 -31.11 -0.42
C ARG A 106 18.39 -31.13 -0.78
N GLU A 107 17.84 -29.95 -1.03
CA GLU A 107 16.51 -29.77 -1.58
C GLU A 107 16.54 -28.73 -2.70
N THR A 108 15.53 -28.80 -3.57
CA THR A 108 15.29 -27.80 -4.61
C THR A 108 14.22 -26.84 -4.13
N PHE A 109 14.48 -25.54 -4.29
CA PHE A 109 13.55 -24.49 -3.95
C PHE A 109 13.20 -23.67 -5.18
N TRP A 110 11.92 -23.31 -5.33
CA TRP A 110 11.50 -22.19 -6.17
C TRP A 110 11.90 -20.88 -5.50
N VAL A 111 12.30 -19.90 -6.31
CA VAL A 111 12.73 -18.57 -5.91
C VAL A 111 12.22 -17.59 -6.96
N ASN A 112 11.65 -16.46 -6.51
CA ASN A 112 11.31 -15.33 -7.36
C ASN A 112 12.51 -14.38 -7.55
N ASP A 113 12.67 -13.84 -8.76
CA ASP A 113 13.63 -12.77 -9.10
C ASP A 113 12.86 -11.44 -9.19
N GLU A 114 12.96 -10.60 -8.15
CA GLU A 114 12.20 -9.35 -8.06
C GLU A 114 12.81 -8.18 -8.87
N ASP A 115 14.04 -8.30 -9.41
CA ASP A 115 14.76 -7.18 -10.09
C ASP A 115 14.37 -7.02 -11.58
N ILE A 116 13.79 -8.05 -12.18
CA ILE A 116 13.51 -8.10 -13.61
C ILE A 116 12.13 -8.72 -13.74
N ALA A 117 11.20 -7.99 -14.37
CA ALA A 117 9.94 -8.54 -14.87
C ALA A 117 10.15 -9.98 -15.40
N GLU A 118 9.74 -10.94 -14.55
CA GLU A 118 9.69 -12.40 -14.68
C GLU A 118 10.96 -13.25 -14.61
N THR A 119 11.13 -14.04 -13.53
CA THR A 119 11.03 -15.52 -13.61
C THR A 119 11.14 -16.18 -12.25
N TYR A 120 10.18 -17.05 -11.89
CA TYR A 120 10.44 -18.11 -10.92
C TYR A 120 11.51 -19.05 -11.47
N PHE A 121 12.55 -19.30 -10.69
CA PHE A 121 13.60 -20.26 -11.02
C PHE A 121 13.87 -21.17 -9.83
N THR A 122 14.56 -22.28 -10.10
CA THR A 122 14.92 -23.22 -9.05
C THR A 122 16.39 -23.10 -8.67
N ILE A 123 16.64 -23.19 -7.37
CA ILE A 123 17.99 -23.35 -6.82
C ILE A 123 18.08 -24.64 -6.01
N GLU A 124 19.27 -25.24 -5.92
CA GLU A 124 19.55 -26.27 -4.92
C GLU A 124 20.09 -25.59 -3.66
N ALA A 125 19.63 -26.02 -2.48
CA ALA A 125 20.14 -25.58 -1.19
C ALA A 125 20.43 -26.77 -0.27
N VAL A 126 21.38 -26.57 0.64
CA VAL A 126 21.80 -27.57 1.63
C VAL A 126 21.32 -27.12 3.01
N LEU A 127 20.68 -28.01 3.77
CA LEU A 127 20.37 -27.75 5.18
C LEU A 127 21.67 -27.70 5.98
N ARG A 128 22.02 -26.52 6.51
CA ARG A 128 23.30 -26.31 7.22
C ARG A 128 23.17 -26.38 8.73
N TYR A 129 22.02 -25.99 9.26
CA TYR A 129 21.75 -26.04 10.69
C TYR A 129 20.24 -26.14 10.95
N ALA A 130 19.88 -26.68 12.10
CA ALA A 130 18.50 -26.82 12.52
C ALA A 130 18.39 -26.62 14.04
N THR A 131 17.31 -26.01 14.47
CA THR A 131 16.89 -25.85 15.87
C THR A 131 15.46 -26.43 16.01
N PRO A 132 14.79 -26.36 17.18
CA PRO A 132 13.43 -26.90 17.33
C PRO A 132 12.35 -26.32 16.41
N HIS A 133 12.52 -25.09 15.91
CA HIS A 133 11.54 -24.36 15.10
C HIS A 133 12.13 -23.78 13.81
N VAL A 134 13.43 -23.91 13.51
CA VAL A 134 13.98 -23.36 12.26
C VAL A 134 14.94 -24.30 11.54
N TYR A 135 14.82 -24.33 10.20
CA TYR A 135 15.77 -24.93 9.29
C TYR A 135 16.52 -23.85 8.51
N MET A 136 17.86 -23.83 8.63
CA MET A 136 18.72 -22.90 7.92
C MET A 136 19.25 -23.52 6.63
N TRP A 137 18.56 -23.25 5.52
CA TRP A 137 18.97 -23.69 4.18
C TRP A 137 19.95 -22.69 3.59
N VAL A 138 20.99 -23.17 2.91
CA VAL A 138 21.97 -22.32 2.21
C VAL A 138 22.13 -22.81 0.78
N GLN A 139 21.94 -21.91 -0.18
CA GLN A 139 22.13 -22.18 -1.61
C GLN A 139 23.46 -22.90 -1.87
N ASP A 140 23.43 -23.98 -2.65
CA ASP A 140 24.62 -24.76 -3.00
C ASP A 140 25.62 -23.87 -3.75
N GLY A 141 26.87 -23.85 -3.27
CA GLY A 141 27.91 -22.97 -3.79
C GLY A 141 28.05 -21.61 -3.08
N LEU A 142 27.03 -21.16 -2.32
CA LEU A 142 27.13 -19.96 -1.49
C LEU A 142 27.97 -20.24 -0.23
N ARG A 143 28.97 -19.38 0.01
CA ARG A 143 29.91 -19.55 1.13
C ARG A 143 29.55 -18.60 2.26
N LEU A 144 28.84 -19.12 3.25
CA LEU A 144 28.52 -18.45 4.50
C LEU A 144 29.30 -19.09 5.66
N ASP A 145 29.52 -18.30 6.71
CA ASP A 145 30.18 -18.77 7.93
C ASP A 145 29.24 -19.65 8.77
N ASP A 146 29.71 -20.84 9.16
CA ASP A 146 28.91 -21.78 9.96
C ASP A 146 28.61 -21.25 11.36
N GLU A 147 29.49 -20.40 11.92
CA GLU A 147 29.26 -19.79 13.23
C GLU A 147 28.13 -18.75 13.15
N GLY A 148 28.15 -17.90 12.12
CA GLY A 148 27.08 -16.93 11.85
C GLY A 148 25.70 -17.57 11.60
N ILE A 149 25.64 -18.65 10.82
CA ILE A 149 24.40 -19.41 10.61
C ILE A 149 23.83 -19.94 11.94
N ARG A 150 24.68 -20.53 12.78
CA ARG A 150 24.24 -21.04 14.09
C ARG A 150 23.82 -19.91 15.01
N ALA A 151 24.57 -18.81 15.04
CA ALA A 151 24.26 -17.65 15.86
C ALA A 151 22.87 -17.10 15.52
N SER A 152 22.58 -16.89 14.24
CA SER A 152 21.28 -16.37 13.79
C SER A 152 20.13 -17.35 14.03
N ALA A 153 20.36 -18.65 13.85
CA ALA A 153 19.36 -19.66 14.19
C ALA A 153 19.02 -19.69 15.70
N HIS A 154 20.03 -19.50 16.55
CA HIS A 154 19.82 -19.37 17.99
C HIS A 154 19.16 -18.05 18.38
N GLU A 155 19.53 -16.94 17.72
CA GLU A 155 18.86 -15.66 17.88
C GLU A 155 17.37 -15.77 17.53
N PHE A 156 17.06 -16.47 16.43
CA PHE A 156 15.68 -16.75 16.04
C PHE A 156 14.93 -17.48 17.16
N GLU A 157 15.47 -18.59 17.66
CA GLU A 157 14.85 -19.38 18.73
C GLU A 157 14.67 -18.64 20.06
N GLU A 158 15.69 -17.89 20.46
CA GLU A 158 15.79 -17.36 21.82
C GLU A 158 15.20 -15.95 21.94
N GLN A 159 15.12 -15.20 20.83
CA GLN A 159 14.70 -13.81 20.80
C GLN A 159 13.60 -13.54 19.77
N ILE A 160 13.83 -13.75 18.47
CA ILE A 160 12.90 -13.32 17.42
C ILE A 160 11.58 -14.07 17.49
N TYR A 161 11.64 -15.40 17.52
CA TYR A 161 10.47 -16.27 17.57
C TYR A 161 9.53 -15.94 18.75
N PRO A 162 9.99 -15.89 20.02
CA PRO A 162 9.11 -15.53 21.12
C PRO A 162 8.68 -14.05 21.12
N THR A 163 9.48 -13.13 20.60
CA THR A 163 9.17 -11.70 20.58
C THR A 163 8.09 -11.37 19.55
N ASN A 164 8.26 -11.81 18.30
CA ASN A 164 7.26 -11.58 17.26
C ASN A 164 5.94 -12.24 17.64
N ARG A 165 5.97 -13.49 18.12
CA ARG A 165 4.75 -14.18 18.55
C ARG A 165 4.06 -13.52 19.74
N ARG A 166 4.82 -12.80 20.58
CA ARG A 166 4.24 -12.06 21.69
C ARG A 166 3.43 -10.86 21.18
N TYR A 167 3.96 -10.11 20.21
CA TYR A 167 3.42 -8.82 19.82
C TYR A 167 2.61 -8.81 18.52
N PHE A 168 2.65 -9.87 17.70
CA PHE A 168 1.93 -9.91 16.42
C PHE A 168 1.01 -11.13 16.27
N GLY A 169 1.26 -12.24 16.98
CA GLY A 169 0.39 -13.42 16.90
C GLY A 169 1.13 -14.73 16.77
N SER A 170 0.74 -15.58 15.83
CA SER A 170 1.47 -16.81 15.51
C SER A 170 1.27 -17.17 14.05
N GLU A 171 2.34 -17.67 13.47
CA GLU A 171 2.38 -18.29 12.17
C GLU A 171 1.50 -19.54 12.11
N TRP A 172 1.16 -19.97 10.90
CA TRP A 172 0.49 -21.24 10.69
C TRP A 172 1.41 -22.41 11.06
N SER A 173 1.17 -23.02 12.22
CA SER A 173 1.94 -24.17 12.70
C SER A 173 1.01 -25.35 13.04
N PRO A 174 1.24 -26.56 12.51
CA PRO A 174 2.42 -27.03 11.78
C PRO A 174 2.31 -26.82 10.25
N GLY A 175 1.50 -25.88 9.78
CA GLY A 175 1.59 -25.45 8.40
C GLY A 175 1.10 -26.40 7.30
N VAL A 176 1.41 -26.03 6.06
CA VAL A 176 1.04 -26.72 4.82
C VAL A 176 1.73 -28.10 4.71
N ASP A 177 2.96 -28.26 5.21
CA ASP A 177 3.71 -29.52 5.16
C ASP A 177 3.68 -30.33 6.47
N ASN A 178 2.86 -29.88 7.44
CA ASN A 178 2.67 -30.51 8.73
C ASN A 178 3.96 -30.59 9.57
N ASP A 179 4.94 -29.69 9.33
CA ASP A 179 6.13 -29.47 10.13
C ASP A 179 6.03 -28.16 10.94
N VAL A 180 6.57 -28.17 12.16
CA VAL A 180 6.63 -26.98 13.02
C VAL A 180 7.84 -26.09 12.72
N HIS A 181 8.75 -26.55 11.85
CA HIS A 181 9.95 -25.80 11.51
C HIS A 181 9.65 -24.81 10.39
N ILE A 182 10.04 -23.56 10.62
CA ILE A 182 10.09 -22.52 9.60
C ILE A 182 11.37 -22.70 8.79
N HIS A 183 11.28 -22.54 7.48
CA HIS A 183 12.40 -22.67 6.56
C HIS A 183 12.98 -21.29 6.19
N ILE A 184 14.23 -21.02 6.59
CA ILE A 184 14.94 -19.80 6.17
C ILE A 184 15.88 -20.16 5.01
N LEU A 185 15.56 -19.69 3.81
CA LEU A 185 16.38 -19.91 2.62
C LEU A 185 17.40 -18.78 2.43
N ASN A 186 18.66 -19.10 2.73
CA ASN A 186 19.79 -18.19 2.56
C ASN A 186 20.38 -18.36 1.16
N ALA A 187 20.08 -17.41 0.28
CA ALA A 187 20.46 -17.47 -1.12
C ALA A 187 21.12 -16.15 -1.59
N ASN A 188 21.70 -16.17 -2.79
CA ASN A 188 22.09 -14.96 -3.49
C ASN A 188 20.89 -14.48 -4.31
N LEU A 189 20.11 -13.59 -3.71
CA LEU A 189 18.90 -13.05 -4.30
C LEU A 189 19.22 -11.72 -5.01
N PRO A 190 18.57 -11.43 -6.13
CA PRO A 190 18.52 -10.08 -6.70
C PRO A 190 17.68 -9.13 -5.80
N SER A 191 17.84 -7.82 -5.98
CA SER A 191 17.06 -6.69 -5.43
C SER A 191 16.96 -6.48 -3.92
N VAL A 192 16.54 -7.47 -3.13
CA VAL A 192 16.06 -7.24 -1.75
C VAL A 192 16.97 -7.82 -0.67
N GLY A 193 16.77 -7.37 0.58
CA GLY A 193 17.45 -7.93 1.77
C GLY A 193 16.90 -9.31 2.16
N GLY A 194 15.59 -9.49 1.99
CA GLY A 194 14.81 -10.70 2.18
C GLY A 194 13.39 -10.47 1.66
N TYR A 195 12.59 -11.54 1.59
CA TYR A 195 11.16 -11.45 1.34
C TYR A 195 10.43 -12.68 1.91
N PHE A 196 9.17 -12.49 2.26
CA PHE A 196 8.18 -13.53 2.51
C PHE A 196 7.30 -13.70 1.27
N SER A 197 6.88 -14.94 0.97
CA SER A 197 5.92 -15.20 -0.09
C SER A 197 4.82 -16.12 0.40
N SER A 198 3.59 -15.61 0.45
CA SER A 198 2.42 -16.39 0.86
C SER A 198 2.19 -17.61 -0.05
N ASN A 199 2.64 -17.54 -1.30
CA ASN A 199 2.56 -18.59 -2.29
C ASN A 199 3.18 -19.92 -1.82
N ASP A 200 4.19 -19.86 -0.96
CA ASP A 200 4.83 -21.06 -0.41
C ASP A 200 3.94 -21.82 0.57
N GLU A 201 2.89 -21.20 1.13
CA GLU A 201 1.95 -21.85 2.05
C GLU A 201 0.79 -22.57 1.33
N TYR A 202 0.82 -22.66 0.00
CA TYR A 202 -0.21 -23.31 -0.80
C TYR A 202 0.26 -24.64 -1.41
N PRO A 203 -0.63 -25.64 -1.54
CA PRO A 203 -0.35 -26.80 -2.37
C PRO A 203 0.00 -26.41 -3.81
N SER A 204 0.91 -27.15 -4.43
CA SER A 204 1.37 -26.93 -5.81
C SER A 204 0.26 -26.99 -6.88
N ILE A 205 -0.88 -27.61 -6.56
CA ILE A 205 -2.08 -27.60 -7.41
C ILE A 205 -2.81 -26.25 -7.39
N VAL A 206 -2.67 -25.47 -6.32
CA VAL A 206 -3.20 -24.11 -6.19
C VAL A 206 -2.20 -23.13 -6.81
N ASN A 207 -0.93 -23.18 -6.37
CA ASN A 207 0.16 -22.38 -6.91
C ASN A 207 1.35 -23.27 -7.38
N PRO A 208 1.65 -23.33 -8.69
CA PRO A 208 2.69 -24.22 -9.22
C PRO A 208 4.13 -23.86 -8.81
N PHE A 209 4.37 -22.66 -8.29
CA PHE A 209 5.67 -22.18 -7.83
C PHE A 209 5.85 -22.27 -6.32
N SER A 210 4.86 -22.80 -5.60
CA SER A 210 4.97 -23.01 -4.17
C SER A 210 6.07 -24.02 -3.82
N ASN A 211 6.82 -23.73 -2.76
CA ASN A 211 7.68 -24.70 -2.09
C ASN A 211 6.93 -25.61 -1.10
N GLU A 212 5.64 -25.35 -0.86
CA GLU A 212 4.77 -26.06 0.09
C GLU A 212 5.40 -26.06 1.50
N LYS A 213 5.75 -24.87 2.03
CA LYS A 213 6.45 -24.62 3.31
C LYS A 213 6.11 -23.27 3.92
N GLU A 214 6.09 -23.22 5.24
CA GLU A 214 6.24 -21.98 5.99
C GLU A 214 7.70 -21.52 5.87
N MET A 215 7.95 -20.57 4.97
CA MET A 215 9.29 -20.14 4.65
C MET A 215 9.41 -18.67 4.29
N PHE A 216 10.63 -18.16 4.41
CA PHE A 216 11.02 -16.87 3.86
C PHE A 216 12.48 -16.89 3.40
N TYR A 217 12.82 -15.91 2.58
CA TYR A 217 14.05 -15.84 1.81
C TYR A 217 14.92 -14.72 2.36
N ILE A 218 16.22 -14.96 2.48
CA ILE A 218 17.19 -13.93 2.85
C ILE A 218 18.29 -13.86 1.80
N ASN A 219 18.60 -12.65 1.35
CA ASN A 219 19.71 -12.38 0.44
C ASN A 219 21.05 -12.46 1.19
N ALA A 220 21.44 -13.67 1.58
CA ALA A 220 22.59 -13.93 2.41
C ALA A 220 23.94 -13.58 1.76
N ALA A 221 23.95 -13.29 0.46
CA ALA A 221 25.12 -12.75 -0.22
C ALA A 221 25.38 -11.27 0.12
N SER A 222 24.32 -10.49 0.33
CA SER A 222 24.36 -9.08 0.72
C SER A 222 24.25 -8.91 2.23
N VAL A 223 23.48 -9.80 2.88
CA VAL A 223 23.08 -9.76 4.29
C VAL A 223 23.54 -11.06 4.96
N PRO A 224 24.83 -11.23 5.31
CA PRO A 224 25.33 -12.50 5.81
C PRO A 224 24.80 -12.80 7.23
N PRO A 225 24.48 -14.07 7.57
CA PRO A 225 24.03 -14.43 8.91
C PRO A 225 25.12 -14.20 9.96
N GLY A 226 24.70 -13.84 11.17
CA GLY A 226 25.53 -13.69 12.35
C GLY A 226 25.67 -12.26 12.88
N ASP A 227 24.97 -11.29 12.28
CA ASP A 227 24.91 -9.91 12.73
C ASP A 227 23.48 -9.39 12.89
N ASP A 228 23.36 -8.20 13.51
CA ASP A 228 22.09 -7.57 13.82
C ASP A 228 21.30 -7.18 12.56
N TYR A 229 21.98 -6.92 11.42
CA TYR A 229 21.30 -6.56 10.18
C TYR A 229 20.54 -7.76 9.61
N TYR A 230 21.18 -8.92 9.56
CA TYR A 230 20.52 -10.18 9.20
C TYR A 230 19.36 -10.52 10.13
N ASN A 231 19.59 -10.43 11.44
CA ASN A 231 18.56 -10.78 12.42
C ASN A 231 17.36 -9.82 12.38
N SER A 232 17.58 -8.55 12.02
CA SER A 232 16.51 -7.59 11.76
C SER A 232 15.67 -7.99 10.56
N THR A 233 16.30 -8.33 9.42
CA THR A 233 15.57 -8.83 8.25
C THR A 233 14.79 -10.10 8.58
N VAL A 234 15.37 -11.04 9.34
CA VAL A 234 14.64 -12.24 9.80
C VAL A 234 13.45 -11.90 10.70
N ALA A 235 13.57 -10.90 11.57
CA ALA A 235 12.44 -10.44 12.40
C ALA A 235 11.35 -9.77 11.56
N HIS A 236 11.73 -9.04 10.52
CA HIS A 236 10.84 -8.43 9.55
C HIS A 236 10.05 -9.50 8.77
N GLU A 237 10.73 -10.42 8.08
CA GLU A 237 10.05 -11.46 7.29
C GLU A 237 9.20 -12.41 8.13
N PHE A 238 9.61 -12.68 9.38
CA PHE A 238 8.79 -13.50 10.27
C PHE A 238 7.53 -12.78 10.74
N GLN A 239 7.54 -11.43 10.81
CA GLN A 239 6.31 -10.69 11.08
C GLN A 239 5.35 -10.81 9.90
N HIS A 240 5.81 -10.68 8.64
CA HIS A 240 4.97 -10.88 7.45
C HIS A 240 4.26 -12.24 7.47
N MET A 241 4.99 -13.32 7.75
CA MET A 241 4.42 -14.67 7.88
C MET A 241 3.36 -14.79 8.99
N ILE A 242 3.60 -14.16 10.15
CA ILE A 242 2.60 -14.13 11.22
C ILE A 242 1.37 -13.35 10.75
N HIS A 243 1.57 -12.19 10.13
CA HIS A 243 0.51 -11.30 9.69
C HIS A 243 -0.40 -12.01 8.69
N TRP A 244 0.19 -12.65 7.67
CA TRP A 244 -0.50 -13.48 6.70
C TRP A 244 -1.43 -14.54 7.32
N THR A 245 -1.04 -15.11 8.46
CA THR A 245 -1.86 -16.11 9.16
C THR A 245 -3.05 -15.49 9.89
N VAL A 246 -2.89 -14.28 10.44
CA VAL A 246 -3.88 -13.65 11.33
C VAL A 246 -4.82 -12.73 10.57
N ASP A 247 -4.31 -11.97 9.61
CA ASP A 247 -5.05 -11.01 8.80
C ASP A 247 -4.34 -10.81 7.44
N PRO A 248 -4.70 -11.61 6.42
CA PRO A 248 -3.98 -11.63 5.15
C PRO A 248 -4.27 -10.43 4.24
N ASN A 249 -5.37 -9.70 4.44
CA ASN A 249 -5.83 -8.61 3.55
C ASN A 249 -5.71 -7.21 4.16
N GLU A 250 -4.85 -7.06 5.17
CA GLU A 250 -4.52 -5.75 5.74
C GLU A 250 -3.78 -4.87 4.72
N ASP A 251 -3.98 -3.55 4.82
CA ASP A 251 -3.33 -2.55 3.97
C ASP A 251 -1.79 -2.69 4.02
N THR A 252 -1.13 -2.66 2.85
CA THR A 252 0.34 -2.75 2.73
C THR A 252 1.09 -1.84 3.72
N TRP A 253 0.67 -0.59 3.92
CA TRP A 253 1.36 0.35 4.80
C TRP A 253 1.31 -0.07 6.29
N VAL A 254 0.21 -0.70 6.75
CA VAL A 254 0.10 -1.23 8.11
C VAL A 254 0.98 -2.48 8.24
N ASN A 255 0.99 -3.32 7.22
CA ASN A 255 1.79 -4.54 7.18
C ASN A 255 3.30 -4.20 7.26
N GLU A 256 3.80 -3.34 6.38
CA GLU A 256 5.21 -2.93 6.37
C GLU A 256 5.62 -2.14 7.62
N GLY A 257 4.73 -1.25 8.10
CA GLY A 257 4.97 -0.55 9.36
C GLY A 257 5.03 -1.50 10.56
N SER A 258 4.25 -2.59 10.56
CA SER A 258 4.31 -3.65 11.57
C SER A 258 5.60 -4.47 11.47
N ALA A 259 6.05 -4.80 10.26
CA ALA A 259 7.29 -5.50 9.99
C ALA A 259 8.51 -4.72 10.51
N GLN A 260 8.59 -3.42 10.20
CA GLN A 260 9.64 -2.54 10.70
C GLN A 260 9.53 -2.32 12.22
N THR A 261 8.32 -2.34 12.78
CA THR A 261 8.13 -2.32 14.24
C THR A 261 8.65 -3.59 14.89
N ALA A 262 8.53 -4.76 14.24
CA ALA A 262 9.07 -6.02 14.74
C ALA A 262 10.60 -5.97 14.89
N GLU A 263 11.30 -5.33 13.96
CA GLU A 263 12.74 -5.08 14.05
C GLU A 263 13.11 -4.37 15.37
N VAL A 264 12.41 -3.27 15.67
CA VAL A 264 12.67 -2.45 16.86
C VAL A 264 12.26 -3.14 18.15
N LEU A 265 11.15 -3.89 18.15
CA LEU A 265 10.72 -4.67 19.31
C LEU A 265 11.70 -5.80 19.65
N ASN A 266 12.44 -6.30 18.66
CA ASN A 266 13.56 -7.21 18.84
C ASN A 266 14.87 -6.50 19.19
N GLY A 267 14.87 -5.18 19.35
CA GLY A 267 16.06 -4.42 19.72
C GLY A 267 17.03 -4.19 18.56
N TYR A 268 16.64 -4.51 17.33
CA TYR A 268 17.39 -4.14 16.14
C TYR A 268 16.96 -2.75 15.70
N ARG A 269 17.94 -1.93 15.32
CA ARG A 269 17.62 -0.62 14.75
C ARG A 269 18.70 -0.20 13.78
N LEU A 270 18.32 -0.13 12.52
CA LEU A 270 19.29 -0.03 11.44
C LEU A 270 19.11 1.22 10.59
N GLN A 271 17.92 1.85 10.59
CA GLN A 271 17.65 3.01 9.74
C GLN A 271 17.02 4.19 10.50
N TRP A 272 17.22 5.37 9.92
CA TRP A 272 16.63 6.64 10.35
C TRP A 272 15.64 7.07 9.26
N PRO A 273 14.43 7.52 9.62
CA PRO A 273 13.37 7.77 8.65
C PRO A 273 13.52 9.13 7.95
N VAL A 274 14.68 9.34 7.32
CA VAL A 274 15.10 10.64 6.75
C VAL A 274 14.36 10.92 5.44
N SER A 275 13.95 9.89 4.70
CA SER A 275 13.31 10.03 3.40
C SER A 275 11.93 10.65 3.56
N PHE A 276 11.10 10.10 4.47
CA PHE A 276 9.79 10.68 4.78
C PHE A 276 9.88 12.09 5.35
N LEU A 277 10.78 12.32 6.31
CA LEU A 277 10.95 13.68 6.85
C LEU A 277 11.37 14.70 5.77
N SER A 278 12.01 14.25 4.68
CA SER A 278 12.35 15.11 3.54
C SER A 278 11.20 15.30 2.54
N ALA A 279 10.17 14.45 2.58
CA ALA A 279 9.01 14.45 1.70
C ALA A 279 7.72 14.13 2.50
N PRO A 280 7.28 15.03 3.40
CA PRO A 280 6.11 14.80 4.24
C PRO A 280 4.77 14.83 3.49
N ASP A 281 4.76 15.30 2.24
CA ASP A 281 3.61 15.19 1.31
C ASP A 281 3.59 13.80 0.62
N THR A 282 3.94 12.75 1.36
CA THR A 282 3.75 11.35 0.98
C THR A 282 2.53 10.82 1.72
N GLN A 283 1.58 10.26 0.97
CA GLN A 283 0.35 9.69 1.53
C GLN A 283 0.64 8.44 2.35
N LEU A 284 0.34 8.50 3.65
CA LEU A 284 0.57 7.39 4.58
C LEU A 284 -0.22 6.14 4.19
N THR A 285 -1.46 6.30 3.72
CA THR A 285 -2.39 5.21 3.40
C THR A 285 -2.35 4.83 1.91
N ALA A 286 -1.16 4.85 1.31
CA ALA A 286 -0.91 4.43 -0.07
C ALA A 286 0.47 3.78 -0.19
N TRP A 287 0.74 3.19 -1.34
CA TRP A 287 2.02 2.57 -1.66
C TRP A 287 2.42 2.88 -3.11
N THR A 288 3.60 2.40 -3.53
CA THR A 288 4.14 2.58 -4.88
C THR A 288 4.77 1.29 -5.41
N ASP A 289 4.68 1.09 -6.72
CA ASP A 289 5.42 0.08 -7.49
C ASP A 289 6.83 0.54 -7.88
N GLU A 290 7.14 1.83 -7.70
CA GLU A 290 8.44 2.40 -8.03
C GLU A 290 9.46 2.12 -6.92
N ILE A 291 10.38 1.17 -7.16
CA ILE A 291 11.45 0.78 -6.23
C ILE A 291 12.26 1.98 -5.71
N ASP A 292 12.52 2.98 -6.56
CA ASP A 292 13.29 4.17 -6.19
C ASP A 292 12.53 5.10 -5.23
N GLU A 293 11.20 4.96 -5.13
CA GLU A 293 10.32 5.74 -4.26
C GLU A 293 9.87 4.97 -3.02
N ALA A 294 9.91 3.63 -3.01
CA ALA A 294 9.42 2.80 -1.91
C ALA A 294 9.96 3.21 -0.53
N GLY A 295 11.22 3.65 -0.44
CA GLY A 295 11.86 4.06 0.81
C GLY A 295 11.12 5.17 1.58
N VAL A 296 10.40 6.07 0.90
CA VAL A 296 9.62 7.11 1.59
C VAL A 296 8.39 6.54 2.29
N TYR A 297 7.76 5.52 1.70
CA TYR A 297 6.56 4.86 2.24
C TYR A 297 6.91 3.94 3.42
N TYR A 298 8.02 3.22 3.33
CA TYR A 298 8.60 2.50 4.47
C TYR A 298 8.88 3.44 5.64
N ASP A 299 9.51 4.60 5.40
CA ASP A 299 9.81 5.56 6.47
C ASP A 299 8.53 6.13 7.12
N ALA A 300 7.50 6.44 6.33
CA ALA A 300 6.21 6.94 6.80
C ALA A 300 5.48 5.91 7.67
N SER A 301 5.36 4.68 7.15
CA SER A 301 4.69 3.55 7.79
C SER A 301 5.36 3.17 9.10
N PHE A 302 6.68 3.04 9.11
CA PHE A 302 7.46 2.84 10.33
C PHE A 302 7.21 3.94 11.34
N LEU A 303 7.33 5.21 10.95
CA LEU A 303 7.18 6.32 11.89
C LEU A 303 5.81 6.35 12.54
N PHE A 304 4.75 6.12 11.78
CA PHE A 304 3.40 6.09 12.31
C PHE A 304 3.17 4.88 13.23
N MET A 305 3.52 3.67 12.79
CA MET A 305 3.37 2.45 13.60
C MET A 305 4.22 2.47 14.86
N TYR A 306 5.43 3.02 14.77
CA TYR A 306 6.30 3.21 15.92
C TYR A 306 5.73 4.24 16.89
N TYR A 307 5.23 5.38 16.39
CA TYR A 307 4.55 6.38 17.21
C TYR A 307 3.36 5.76 17.94
N PHE A 308 2.50 5.03 17.25
CA PHE A 308 1.38 4.31 17.83
C PHE A 308 1.84 3.33 18.93
N THR A 309 2.89 2.55 18.65
CA THR A 309 3.49 1.60 19.60
C THR A 309 3.98 2.28 20.87
N GLU A 310 4.65 3.44 20.77
CA GLU A 310 5.13 4.17 21.94
C GLU A 310 4.01 4.83 22.75
N ARG A 311 2.98 5.33 22.06
CA ARG A 311 1.85 6.03 22.68
C ARG A 311 0.91 5.09 23.43
N PHE A 312 0.63 3.94 22.84
CA PHE A 312 -0.41 3.03 23.33
C PHE A 312 0.11 1.68 23.83
N GLY A 313 1.36 1.34 23.49
CA GLY A 313 2.06 0.15 23.93
C GLY A 313 1.98 -1.01 22.94
N ALA A 314 3.05 -1.81 22.89
CA ALA A 314 3.21 -2.93 21.96
C ALA A 314 2.17 -4.07 22.10
N GLU A 315 1.45 -4.14 23.22
CA GLU A 315 0.35 -5.12 23.34
C GLU A 315 -0.87 -4.70 22.50
N LEU A 316 -1.06 -3.40 22.25
CA LEU A 316 -2.13 -2.91 21.38
C LEU A 316 -1.84 -3.17 19.90
N VAL A 317 -0.55 -3.17 19.52
CA VAL A 317 -0.10 -3.56 18.17
C VAL A 317 -0.55 -4.98 17.84
N ARG A 318 -0.54 -5.89 18.82
CA ARG A 318 -1.05 -7.26 18.63
C ARG A 318 -2.53 -7.29 18.31
N GLU A 319 -3.32 -6.43 18.94
CA GLU A 319 -4.76 -6.35 18.69
C GLU A 319 -5.03 -5.73 17.33
N LEU A 320 -4.22 -4.73 16.93
CA LEU A 320 -4.24 -4.15 15.59
C LEU A 320 -3.94 -5.19 14.52
N THR A 321 -2.79 -5.89 14.59
CA THR A 321 -2.42 -6.94 13.62
C THR A 321 -3.41 -8.13 13.58
N ALA A 322 -4.30 -8.26 14.57
CA ALA A 322 -5.27 -9.36 14.63
C ALA A 322 -6.72 -8.92 14.39
N THR A 323 -6.95 -7.63 14.12
CA THR A 323 -8.27 -7.16 13.67
C THR A 323 -8.53 -7.67 12.25
N GLN A 324 -9.75 -7.52 11.74
CA GLN A 324 -10.11 -7.90 10.36
C GLN A 324 -10.65 -6.69 9.59
N THR A 325 -10.28 -5.50 10.07
CA THR A 325 -10.72 -4.21 9.58
C THR A 325 -9.47 -3.46 9.18
N ASP A 326 -9.36 -3.18 7.89
CA ASP A 326 -8.08 -2.79 7.33
C ASP A 326 -7.81 -1.28 7.47
N GLY A 327 -6.54 -0.93 7.42
CA GLY A 327 -6.05 0.44 7.40
C GLY A 327 -6.46 1.23 8.64
N MET A 328 -6.84 2.50 8.43
CA MET A 328 -7.22 3.41 9.52
C MET A 328 -8.42 2.89 10.35
N ALA A 329 -9.32 2.12 9.75
CA ALA A 329 -10.47 1.57 10.45
C ALA A 329 -10.05 0.55 11.54
N GLY A 330 -8.97 -0.20 11.32
CA GLY A 330 -8.39 -1.09 12.33
C GLY A 330 -7.89 -0.36 13.57
N PHE A 331 -7.27 0.81 13.38
CA PHE A 331 -6.85 1.66 14.50
C PHE A 331 -8.07 2.18 15.27
N ASP A 332 -9.11 2.62 14.58
CA ASP A 332 -10.36 3.09 15.21
C ASP A 332 -11.02 1.98 16.04
N GLU A 333 -11.14 0.77 15.48
CA GLU A 333 -11.71 -0.38 16.19
C GLU A 333 -10.93 -0.70 17.47
N VAL A 334 -9.60 -0.81 17.36
CA VAL A 334 -8.75 -1.23 18.48
C VAL A 334 -8.65 -0.16 19.56
N LEU A 335 -8.58 1.13 19.19
CA LEU A 335 -8.63 2.24 20.14
C LEU A 335 -9.97 2.27 20.89
N ALA A 336 -11.09 2.16 20.17
CA ALA A 336 -12.42 2.15 20.78
C ALA A 336 -12.63 0.93 21.70
N ALA A 337 -12.18 -0.26 21.28
CA ALA A 337 -12.26 -1.49 22.07
C ALA A 337 -11.48 -1.39 23.40
N ASN A 338 -10.40 -0.62 23.41
CA ASN A 338 -9.57 -0.38 24.59
C ASN A 338 -9.99 0.85 25.42
N GLY A 339 -11.11 1.48 25.06
CA GLY A 339 -11.74 2.56 25.83
C GLY A 339 -11.02 3.91 25.69
N PHE A 340 -10.26 4.11 24.60
CA PHE A 340 -9.77 5.42 24.22
C PHE A 340 -10.93 6.25 23.65
N ASP A 341 -10.94 7.54 23.97
CA ASP A 341 -11.94 8.52 23.50
C ASP A 341 -11.31 9.38 22.38
N ILE A 342 -10.60 8.71 21.47
CA ILE A 342 -9.90 9.25 20.30
C ILE A 342 -9.91 8.19 19.18
N GLY A 343 -9.84 8.63 17.93
CA GLY A 343 -9.73 7.75 16.76
C GLY A 343 -8.36 7.81 16.07
N SER A 344 -8.23 7.08 14.98
CA SER A 344 -7.08 7.02 14.06
C SER A 344 -6.68 8.43 13.58
N GLU A 345 -7.65 9.24 13.20
CA GLU A 345 -7.44 10.63 12.76
C GLU A 345 -6.84 11.51 13.87
N ASP A 346 -7.24 11.35 15.13
CA ASP A 346 -6.66 12.09 16.25
C ASP A 346 -5.19 11.69 16.46
N VAL A 347 -4.87 10.39 16.32
CA VAL A 347 -3.50 9.89 16.38
C VAL A 347 -2.66 10.45 15.23
N PHE A 348 -3.22 10.49 14.02
CA PHE A 348 -2.59 11.09 12.85
C PHE A 348 -2.30 12.59 13.05
N LYS A 349 -3.26 13.36 13.55
CA LYS A 349 -3.07 14.78 13.91
C LYS A 349 -1.93 14.98 14.92
N ASP A 350 -1.88 14.15 15.96
CA ASP A 350 -0.81 14.23 16.96
C ASP A 350 0.55 13.78 16.36
N TRP A 351 0.57 12.81 15.45
CA TRP A 351 1.76 12.33 14.75
C TRP A 351 2.39 13.40 13.84
N LEU A 352 1.58 14.17 13.10
CA LEU A 352 2.07 15.31 12.32
C LEU A 352 2.83 16.32 13.21
N MET A 353 2.29 16.60 14.40
CA MET A 353 2.96 17.46 15.37
C MET A 353 4.23 16.81 15.93
N ALA A 354 4.22 15.50 16.18
CA ALA A 354 5.40 14.76 16.66
C ALA A 354 6.55 14.80 15.64
N ASN A 355 6.26 14.72 14.34
CA ASN A 355 7.25 14.83 13.26
C ASN A 355 7.94 16.19 13.22
N TYR A 356 7.20 17.28 13.48
CA TYR A 356 7.76 18.63 13.51
C TYR A 356 8.47 18.95 14.84
N LEU A 357 7.81 18.70 15.96
CA LEU A 357 8.29 19.11 17.29
C LEU A 357 9.36 18.18 17.84
N ASN A 358 9.19 16.87 17.66
CA ASN A 358 10.02 15.83 18.23
C ASN A 358 10.39 16.07 19.71
N ASP A 359 9.41 16.45 20.53
CA ASP A 359 9.60 16.79 21.95
C ASP A 359 8.61 16.00 22.83
N PRO A 360 9.02 14.85 23.39
CA PRO A 360 8.18 14.04 24.25
C PRO A 360 7.96 14.66 25.66
N ASP A 361 8.62 15.77 26.01
CA ASP A 361 8.35 16.49 27.27
C ASP A 361 7.11 17.39 27.15
N LEU A 362 6.58 17.61 25.93
CA LEU A 362 5.38 18.41 25.72
C LEU A 362 4.09 17.62 25.99
N ARG A 363 3.14 18.30 26.66
CA ARG A 363 1.82 17.75 27.03
C ARG A 363 1.94 16.46 27.84
N ASP A 364 1.40 15.37 27.33
CA ASP A 364 1.45 13.99 27.84
C ASP A 364 2.39 13.13 26.97
N GLY A 365 3.37 13.77 26.33
CA GLY A 365 4.35 13.17 25.43
C GLY A 365 3.83 12.79 24.06
N ARG A 366 2.72 13.39 23.62
CA ARG A 366 2.12 13.16 22.29
C ARG A 366 2.86 13.82 21.13
N TYR A 367 3.74 14.78 21.40
CA TYR A 367 4.40 15.57 20.35
C TYR A 367 5.88 15.23 20.18
N GLY A 368 6.25 13.98 20.42
CA GLY A 368 7.59 13.50 20.13
C GLY A 368 7.71 12.01 20.35
N TYR A 369 8.92 11.53 20.14
CA TYR A 369 9.28 10.12 20.25
C TYR A 369 10.21 9.89 21.44
N TYR A 370 10.10 8.75 22.11
CA TYR A 370 10.93 8.41 23.26
C TYR A 370 12.18 7.62 22.89
N GLY A 371 12.02 6.65 21.99
CA GLY A 371 13.06 5.72 21.60
C GLY A 371 13.79 6.13 20.33
N ILE A 372 13.32 7.12 19.57
CA ILE A 372 13.99 7.63 18.37
C ILE A 372 14.39 9.11 18.52
N GLU A 373 15.65 9.45 18.17
CA GLU A 373 16.09 10.83 18.02
C GLU A 373 15.98 11.23 16.53
N LEU A 374 15.05 12.09 16.16
CA LEU A 374 15.03 12.68 14.81
C LEU A 374 16.11 13.76 14.74
N TYR A 375 17.17 13.51 13.96
CA TYR A 375 18.27 14.47 13.76
C TYR A 375 17.98 15.52 12.70
N ASP A 376 17.09 15.18 11.75
CA ASP A 376 16.60 16.08 10.72
C ASP A 376 15.21 16.60 11.10
N THR A 377 14.93 17.85 10.78
CA THR A 377 13.59 18.43 10.91
C THR A 377 12.78 18.08 9.68
N VAL A 378 11.48 17.84 9.85
CA VAL A 378 10.56 17.68 8.73
C VAL A 378 10.69 18.84 7.72
N ALA A 379 10.59 18.52 6.44
CA ALA A 379 10.74 19.47 5.35
C ALA A 379 9.63 20.53 5.40
N ILE A 380 10.01 21.75 5.06
CA ILE A 380 9.13 22.92 5.07
C ILE A 380 8.77 23.25 3.62
N ASP A 381 7.49 23.14 3.27
CA ASP A 381 6.99 23.51 1.93
C ASP A 381 7.15 25.01 1.68
N HIS A 382 6.86 25.85 2.69
CA HIS A 382 6.93 27.29 2.54
C HIS A 382 7.40 28.06 3.77
N VAL A 383 8.01 29.22 3.53
CA VAL A 383 8.31 30.19 4.59
C VAL A 383 7.83 31.59 4.21
N HIS A 384 6.80 32.07 4.92
CA HIS A 384 6.35 33.46 4.82
C HIS A 384 7.21 34.37 5.69
N ARG A 385 7.68 35.47 5.07
CA ARG A 385 8.51 36.51 5.73
C ARG A 385 7.93 37.91 5.64
N HIS A 386 6.83 38.04 4.90
CA HIS A 386 6.18 39.31 4.61
C HIS A 386 4.67 39.11 4.69
N TYR A 387 3.97 40.17 5.10
CA TYR A 387 2.52 40.15 5.27
C TYR A 387 1.94 41.45 4.67
N PRO A 388 0.79 41.39 3.96
CA PRO A 388 0.00 40.20 3.64
C PRO A 388 0.64 39.33 2.55
N ASP A 389 0.32 38.04 2.55
CA ASP A 389 0.71 37.06 1.53
C ASP A 389 -0.37 35.97 1.37
N SER A 390 -0.35 35.23 0.27
CA SER A 390 -1.31 34.15 -0.01
C SER A 390 -0.73 33.12 -0.97
N ARG A 391 -1.13 31.85 -0.82
CA ARG A 391 -0.70 30.75 -1.69
C ARG A 391 -1.85 29.78 -1.94
N SER A 392 -1.83 29.15 -3.11
CA SER A 392 -2.62 27.97 -3.44
C SER A 392 -1.66 26.81 -3.70
N SER A 393 -1.97 25.64 -3.18
CA SER A 393 -1.15 24.42 -3.29
C SER A 393 -2.05 23.19 -3.34
N THR A 394 -1.40 22.03 -3.36
CA THR A 394 -2.01 20.72 -3.24
C THR A 394 -1.31 19.92 -2.16
N VAL A 395 -1.97 18.90 -1.63
CA VAL A 395 -1.41 17.91 -0.70
C VAL A 395 -2.11 16.57 -0.94
N HIS A 396 -1.38 15.46 -0.80
CA HIS A 396 -1.96 14.12 -0.87
C HIS A 396 -2.82 13.84 0.37
N GLN A 397 -3.71 12.85 0.28
CA GLN A 397 -4.50 12.43 1.44
C GLN A 397 -3.57 11.85 2.51
N TYR A 398 -3.88 12.03 3.79
CA TYR A 398 -3.07 11.53 4.90
C TYR A 398 -1.57 11.88 4.78
N ALA A 399 -1.26 13.02 4.18
CA ALA A 399 0.07 13.60 4.05
C ALA A 399 0.08 15.04 4.62
N ALA A 400 1.22 15.75 4.66
CA ALA A 400 1.25 17.07 5.26
C ALA A 400 2.17 18.09 4.59
N ASP A 401 1.63 19.30 4.44
CA ASP A 401 2.38 20.52 4.15
C ASP A 401 2.70 21.29 5.44
N TYR A 402 3.98 21.58 5.66
CA TYR A 402 4.46 22.41 6.77
C TYR A 402 4.86 23.79 6.27
N ILE A 403 4.16 24.83 6.73
CA ILE A 403 4.35 26.23 6.32
C ILE A 403 4.84 27.05 7.51
N GLU A 404 6.08 27.53 7.48
CA GLU A 404 6.59 28.42 8.53
C GLU A 404 6.20 29.88 8.30
N LEU A 405 5.80 30.54 9.38
CA LEU A 405 5.44 31.94 9.44
C LEU A 405 6.48 32.66 10.32
N GLU A 406 7.41 33.40 9.69
CA GLU A 406 8.38 34.23 10.42
C GLU A 406 7.66 35.45 11.03
N PRO A 407 8.08 35.92 12.21
CA PRO A 407 7.32 36.88 13.01
C PRO A 407 7.13 38.23 12.31
N GLY A 408 5.88 38.66 12.22
CA GLY A 408 5.48 40.02 11.88
C GLY A 408 4.71 40.60 13.06
N ARG A 409 5.20 41.69 13.67
CA ARG A 409 4.61 42.24 14.90
C ARG A 409 3.12 42.57 14.72
N GLY A 410 2.27 41.97 15.55
CA GLY A 410 0.84 42.31 15.60
C GLY A 410 -0.05 41.09 15.85
N GLU A 411 -1.32 41.22 15.47
CA GLU A 411 -2.26 40.13 15.44
C GLU A 411 -2.22 39.49 14.04
N LEU A 412 -1.78 38.24 13.95
CA LEU A 412 -1.71 37.49 12.70
C LEU A 412 -3.05 36.80 12.43
N VAL A 413 -3.58 36.99 11.22
CA VAL A 413 -4.77 36.32 10.73
C VAL A 413 -4.36 35.32 9.66
N ILE A 414 -4.88 34.11 9.79
CA ILE A 414 -4.76 33.05 8.79
C ILE A 414 -6.18 32.74 8.30
N GLU A 415 -6.41 32.83 7.00
CA GLU A 415 -7.65 32.39 6.35
C GLU A 415 -7.32 31.21 5.45
N PHE A 416 -8.12 30.15 5.52
CA PHE A 416 -7.94 28.90 4.78
C PHE A 416 -9.20 28.54 3.99
N ALA A 417 -9.03 27.96 2.82
CA ALA A 417 -10.09 27.34 2.05
C ALA A 417 -9.55 26.09 1.34
N GLY A 418 -10.13 24.92 1.66
CA GLY A 418 -9.82 23.64 1.02
C GLY A 418 -10.86 23.21 0.00
N SER A 419 -10.55 22.21 -0.83
CA SER A 419 -11.56 21.58 -1.68
C SER A 419 -12.61 20.90 -0.81
N THR A 420 -13.86 20.96 -1.24
CA THR A 420 -15.02 20.41 -0.51
C THR A 420 -15.31 18.96 -0.85
N ARG A 421 -14.75 18.47 -1.97
CA ARG A 421 -14.91 17.12 -2.48
C ARG A 421 -13.68 16.67 -3.24
N VAL A 422 -13.52 15.36 -3.38
CA VAL A 422 -12.47 14.68 -4.13
C VAL A 422 -13.06 13.44 -4.82
N LYS A 423 -12.42 12.93 -5.88
CA LYS A 423 -12.88 11.71 -6.57
C LYS A 423 -12.36 10.45 -5.87
N LEU A 424 -13.05 9.32 -6.07
CA LEU A 424 -12.51 8.00 -5.69
C LEU A 424 -11.38 7.60 -6.66
N VAL A 425 -11.63 7.77 -7.96
CA VAL A 425 -10.72 7.45 -9.05
C VAL A 425 -10.74 8.54 -10.13
N ASP A 426 -9.67 8.69 -10.93
CA ASP A 426 -9.59 9.66 -12.03
C ASP A 426 -10.46 9.28 -13.25
N ASN A 427 -11.78 9.22 -13.05
CA ASN A 427 -12.80 9.09 -14.08
C ASN A 427 -14.00 10.00 -13.80
N ASP A 428 -14.97 10.06 -14.71
CA ASP A 428 -16.37 10.36 -14.36
C ASP A 428 -17.20 9.13 -14.77
N PRO A 429 -18.34 8.82 -14.10
CA PRO A 429 -19.26 7.76 -14.55
C PRO A 429 -19.52 7.87 -16.05
N HIS A 430 -19.48 6.73 -16.76
CA HIS A 430 -19.53 6.73 -18.23
C HIS A 430 -20.83 7.36 -18.73
N SER A 431 -21.94 7.04 -18.07
CA SER A 431 -23.20 7.72 -18.23
C SER A 431 -23.82 8.07 -16.87
N GLY A 432 -24.95 8.77 -16.89
CA GLY A 432 -25.68 9.06 -15.65
C GLY A 432 -24.89 9.82 -14.57
N GLN A 433 -25.08 9.42 -13.32
CA GLN A 433 -24.44 9.93 -12.12
C GLN A 433 -23.70 8.82 -11.35
N PHE A 434 -23.98 7.55 -11.62
CA PHE A 434 -23.44 6.43 -10.87
C PHE A 434 -22.68 5.45 -11.76
N GLU A 435 -21.70 4.79 -11.16
CA GLU A 435 -20.98 3.64 -11.71
C GLU A 435 -20.85 2.57 -10.62
N TRP A 436 -20.42 1.37 -11.00
CA TRP A 436 -19.92 0.40 -10.04
C TRP A 436 -18.39 0.48 -9.98
N TRP A 437 -17.85 0.70 -8.79
CA TRP A 437 -16.42 0.65 -8.52
C TRP A 437 -16.10 -0.57 -7.67
N SER A 438 -15.02 -1.26 -7.97
CA SER A 438 -14.60 -2.50 -7.34
C SER A 438 -14.14 -2.38 -5.90
N ASN A 439 -13.95 -1.14 -5.42
CA ASN A 439 -13.03 -0.86 -4.32
C ASN A 439 -11.56 -1.11 -4.72
N ARG A 440 -10.64 -0.82 -3.81
CA ARG A 440 -9.21 -1.15 -3.94
C ARG A 440 -8.72 -1.75 -2.62
N GLY A 441 -7.86 -2.75 -2.69
CA GLY A 441 -7.31 -3.43 -1.52
C GLY A 441 -6.36 -4.55 -1.93
N ASP A 442 -5.43 -4.87 -1.04
CA ASP A 442 -4.46 -5.95 -1.21
C ASP A 442 -5.12 -7.30 -0.82
N VAL A 443 -4.64 -8.42 -1.38
CA VAL A 443 -5.11 -9.78 -1.09
C VAL A 443 -6.64 -9.89 -1.08
N SER A 444 -7.29 -9.38 -2.13
CA SER A 444 -8.74 -9.18 -2.16
C SER A 444 -9.40 -9.84 -3.37
N ASN A 445 -10.69 -10.17 -3.25
CA ASN A 445 -11.50 -10.78 -4.32
C ASN A 445 -12.92 -10.20 -4.38
N MET A 446 -13.07 -9.05 -5.02
CA MET A 446 -14.34 -8.35 -5.11
C MET A 446 -15.18 -8.87 -6.28
N THR A 447 -16.49 -9.03 -6.08
CA THR A 447 -17.40 -9.52 -7.12
C THR A 447 -18.65 -8.66 -7.27
N LEU A 448 -19.19 -8.63 -8.49
CA LEU A 448 -20.49 -8.04 -8.82
C LEU A 448 -21.25 -9.02 -9.72
N THR A 449 -22.30 -9.64 -9.20
CA THR A 449 -22.99 -10.77 -9.85
C THR A 449 -24.43 -10.45 -10.21
N GLY A 450 -24.88 -10.85 -11.41
CA GLY A 450 -26.24 -10.70 -11.90
C GLY A 450 -26.81 -12.00 -12.48
N GLU A 451 -28.11 -12.23 -12.29
CA GLU A 451 -28.81 -13.42 -12.80
C GLU A 451 -29.62 -13.10 -14.07
N PHE A 452 -29.50 -13.95 -15.09
CA PHE A 452 -30.15 -13.77 -16.39
C PHE A 452 -30.78 -15.06 -16.93
N ASP A 453 -32.03 -14.98 -17.39
CA ASP A 453 -32.67 -16.06 -18.15
C ASP A 453 -32.47 -15.85 -19.65
N LEU A 454 -31.56 -16.62 -20.25
CA LEU A 454 -31.28 -16.60 -21.70
C LEU A 454 -32.12 -17.65 -22.46
N SER A 455 -33.18 -18.18 -21.84
CA SER A 455 -34.05 -19.18 -22.45
C SER A 455 -34.74 -18.68 -23.71
N GLY A 456 -34.72 -19.49 -24.77
CA GLY A 456 -35.38 -19.15 -26.04
C GLY A 456 -34.66 -18.14 -26.93
N LEU A 457 -33.45 -17.69 -26.55
CA LEU A 457 -32.55 -16.94 -27.42
C LEU A 457 -31.73 -17.89 -28.31
N GLU A 458 -31.41 -17.44 -29.54
CA GLU A 458 -30.50 -18.18 -30.45
C GLU A 458 -29.05 -17.65 -30.36
N GLU A 459 -28.90 -16.38 -29.99
CA GLU A 459 -27.65 -15.63 -29.84
C GLU A 459 -27.83 -14.68 -28.65
N ALA A 460 -26.75 -14.36 -27.93
CA ALA A 460 -26.78 -13.39 -26.83
C ALA A 460 -25.40 -12.73 -26.69
N THR A 461 -25.39 -11.43 -26.43
CA THR A 461 -24.17 -10.63 -26.24
C THR A 461 -24.30 -9.83 -24.95
N LEU A 462 -23.26 -9.82 -24.12
CA LEU A 462 -23.12 -8.86 -23.03
C LEU A 462 -22.35 -7.64 -23.54
N GLU A 463 -22.96 -6.46 -23.49
CA GLU A 463 -22.29 -5.18 -23.72
C GLU A 463 -22.15 -4.42 -22.40
N TYR A 464 -21.02 -3.76 -22.19
CA TYR A 464 -20.78 -2.86 -21.06
C TYR A 464 -19.63 -1.90 -21.36
N TRP A 465 -19.49 -0.88 -20.52
CA TRP A 465 -18.32 -0.02 -20.47
C TRP A 465 -17.50 -0.34 -19.24
N THR A 466 -16.17 -0.29 -19.37
CA THR A 466 -15.24 -0.47 -18.25
C THR A 466 -14.12 0.56 -18.30
N TRP A 467 -13.68 0.98 -17.11
CA TRP A 467 -12.49 1.78 -16.87
C TRP A 467 -11.66 1.01 -15.84
N TYR A 468 -10.35 0.93 -16.00
CA TYR A 468 -9.51 0.27 -15.00
C TYR A 468 -8.10 0.85 -14.99
N HIS A 469 -7.58 0.96 -13.78
CA HIS A 469 -6.17 1.18 -13.47
C HIS A 469 -5.86 0.21 -12.34
N ILE A 470 -5.20 -0.88 -12.68
CA ILE A 470 -4.88 -1.99 -11.79
C ILE A 470 -3.44 -2.44 -12.09
N GLU A 471 -2.76 -3.05 -11.12
CA GLU A 471 -1.35 -3.41 -11.27
C GLU A 471 -1.12 -4.32 -12.49
N ASP A 472 -0.20 -3.92 -13.37
CA ASP A 472 0.03 -4.60 -14.64
C ASP A 472 0.61 -6.00 -14.41
N ASP A 473 -0.12 -7.00 -14.89
CA ASP A 473 0.19 -8.42 -14.86
C ASP A 473 0.24 -9.10 -13.47
N TYR A 474 -0.03 -8.38 -12.38
CA TYR A 474 -0.20 -8.93 -11.03
C TYR A 474 -1.67 -9.02 -10.64
N ASP A 475 -2.41 -7.94 -10.89
CA ASP A 475 -3.81 -7.78 -10.60
C ASP A 475 -4.67 -8.08 -11.84
N TYR A 476 -5.80 -8.76 -11.65
CA TYR A 476 -6.67 -9.12 -12.75
C TYR A 476 -8.16 -8.96 -12.45
N ALA A 477 -8.87 -8.33 -13.39
CA ALA A 477 -10.33 -8.36 -13.41
C ALA A 477 -10.85 -9.29 -14.53
N TYR A 478 -11.96 -9.98 -14.26
CA TYR A 478 -12.56 -10.98 -15.14
C TYR A 478 -14.04 -10.70 -15.39
N VAL A 479 -14.52 -11.12 -16.56
CA VAL A 479 -15.94 -11.35 -16.81
C VAL A 479 -16.18 -12.83 -16.95
N GLU A 480 -17.17 -13.33 -16.23
CA GLU A 480 -17.36 -14.75 -16.08
C GLU A 480 -18.83 -15.14 -16.15
N VAL A 481 -19.08 -16.40 -16.50
CA VAL A 481 -20.43 -16.97 -16.52
C VAL A 481 -20.49 -18.31 -15.81
N SER A 482 -21.54 -18.50 -15.01
CA SER A 482 -21.86 -19.77 -14.38
C SER A 482 -23.18 -20.33 -14.89
N THR A 483 -23.21 -21.65 -15.08
CA THR A 483 -24.41 -22.42 -15.46
C THR A 483 -24.82 -23.45 -14.40
N ASP A 484 -24.19 -23.41 -13.23
CA ASP A 484 -24.38 -24.36 -12.13
C ASP A 484 -24.60 -23.65 -10.78
N SER A 485 -25.24 -22.48 -10.82
CA SER A 485 -25.58 -21.65 -9.65
C SER A 485 -24.34 -21.18 -8.88
N GLY A 486 -23.28 -20.80 -9.59
CA GLY A 486 -22.07 -20.20 -9.02
C GLY A 486 -21.08 -21.20 -8.43
N GLN A 487 -21.23 -22.51 -8.71
CA GLN A 487 -20.27 -23.50 -8.25
C GLN A 487 -18.98 -23.49 -9.07
N THR A 488 -19.10 -23.26 -10.38
CA THR A 488 -17.96 -23.07 -11.28
C THR A 488 -18.24 -21.96 -12.29
N TRP A 489 -17.17 -21.34 -12.78
CA TRP A 489 -17.25 -20.19 -13.66
C TRP A 489 -16.35 -20.37 -14.88
N ASP A 490 -16.86 -19.98 -16.04
CA ASP A 490 -16.09 -19.89 -17.27
C ASP A 490 -15.69 -18.44 -17.51
N ILE A 491 -14.37 -18.16 -17.51
CA ILE A 491 -13.81 -16.84 -17.83
C ILE A 491 -14.03 -16.55 -19.32
N LEU A 492 -14.57 -15.38 -19.62
CA LEU A 492 -14.97 -14.98 -20.97
C LEU A 492 -13.97 -13.98 -21.55
N PRO A 493 -13.33 -14.27 -22.69
CA PRO A 493 -12.37 -13.36 -23.30
C PRO A 493 -13.08 -12.14 -23.91
N GLY A 494 -12.55 -10.96 -23.62
CA GLY A 494 -12.94 -9.67 -24.20
C GLY A 494 -11.89 -9.09 -25.14
N SER A 495 -12.23 -7.95 -25.76
CA SER A 495 -11.35 -7.25 -26.70
C SER A 495 -10.13 -6.61 -26.02
N TYR A 496 -10.24 -6.29 -24.74
CA TYR A 496 -9.19 -5.67 -23.93
C TYR A 496 -8.63 -6.62 -22.86
N THR A 497 -8.92 -7.92 -22.97
CA THR A 497 -8.36 -8.95 -22.07
C THR A 497 -7.09 -9.59 -22.65
N THR A 498 -6.24 -10.13 -21.77
CA THR A 498 -4.98 -10.81 -22.11
C THR A 498 -4.89 -12.15 -21.36
N ASP A 499 -4.20 -13.14 -21.95
CA ASP A 499 -3.83 -14.40 -21.29
C ASP A 499 -2.38 -14.38 -20.77
N THR A 500 -1.77 -13.20 -20.69
CA THR A 500 -0.50 -13.00 -19.99
C THR A 500 -0.68 -13.45 -18.54
N ASN A 501 0.27 -14.26 -18.09
CA ASN A 501 0.33 -14.70 -16.71
C ASN A 501 1.79 -14.84 -16.28
N PRO A 502 2.53 -13.73 -16.30
CA PRO A 502 3.95 -13.75 -16.06
C PRO A 502 4.32 -14.19 -14.63
N TYR A 503 3.52 -13.75 -13.66
CA TYR A 503 3.78 -13.98 -12.24
C TYR A 503 2.97 -15.13 -11.64
N GLY A 504 2.09 -15.77 -12.42
CA GLY A 504 1.26 -16.88 -11.96
C GLY A 504 -0.07 -16.45 -11.32
N ASN A 505 -0.33 -15.13 -11.23
CA ASN A 505 -1.52 -14.56 -10.59
C ASN A 505 -2.80 -14.68 -11.46
N SER A 506 -2.68 -14.84 -12.77
CA SER A 506 -3.85 -14.93 -13.65
C SER A 506 -4.51 -16.32 -13.70
N PHE A 507 -5.84 -16.33 -13.74
CA PHE A 507 -6.68 -17.52 -13.90
C PHE A 507 -7.17 -17.74 -15.34
N GLY A 508 -6.97 -16.78 -16.25
CA GLY A 508 -7.48 -16.83 -17.61
C GLY A 508 -7.34 -15.50 -18.36
N HIS A 509 -8.22 -15.27 -19.34
CA HIS A 509 -8.27 -13.98 -20.02
C HIS A 509 -8.82 -12.90 -19.09
N GLY A 510 -7.99 -11.97 -18.64
CA GLY A 510 -8.36 -10.90 -17.72
C GLY A 510 -7.95 -9.52 -18.22
N TYR A 511 -8.55 -8.49 -17.62
CA TYR A 511 -8.07 -7.10 -17.67
C TYR A 511 -6.94 -6.94 -16.69
N THR A 512 -5.89 -6.22 -17.09
CA THR A 512 -4.75 -5.87 -16.24
C THR A 512 -4.12 -4.58 -16.79
N GLY A 513 -3.40 -3.82 -15.95
CA GLY A 513 -2.79 -2.54 -16.32
C GLY A 513 -3.80 -1.40 -16.50
N VAL A 514 -3.67 -0.65 -17.59
CA VAL A 514 -4.40 0.61 -17.82
C VAL A 514 -5.38 0.49 -19.00
N SER A 515 -6.65 0.79 -18.77
CA SER A 515 -7.69 0.72 -19.81
C SER A 515 -7.45 1.72 -20.95
N GLY A 516 -7.68 1.28 -22.18
CA GLY A 516 -7.43 2.11 -23.38
C GLY A 516 -5.97 2.12 -23.86
N GLY A 517 -5.04 1.52 -23.12
CA GLY A 517 -3.67 1.22 -23.57
C GLY A 517 -2.73 2.42 -23.68
N GLY A 518 -3.02 3.52 -22.97
CA GLY A 518 -2.14 4.67 -22.83
C GLY A 518 -1.75 4.90 -21.37
N ASP A 519 -0.98 5.96 -21.10
CA ASP A 519 -0.51 6.31 -19.75
C ASP A 519 -1.62 6.78 -18.79
N ARG A 520 -2.86 6.90 -19.28
CA ARG A 520 -4.03 7.28 -18.48
C ARG A 520 -5.21 6.40 -18.86
N PRO A 521 -5.96 5.90 -17.86
CA PRO A 521 -7.12 5.05 -18.09
C PRO A 521 -8.26 5.83 -18.75
N MET A 522 -9.05 5.12 -19.54
CA MET A 522 -10.28 5.66 -20.13
C MET A 522 -11.35 4.58 -20.27
N TRP A 523 -12.61 5.00 -20.31
CA TRP A 523 -13.72 4.11 -20.60
C TRP A 523 -13.57 3.45 -21.97
N VAL A 524 -13.60 2.12 -21.97
CA VAL A 524 -13.63 1.28 -23.17
C VAL A 524 -14.89 0.43 -23.19
N LYS A 525 -15.42 0.19 -24.39
CA LYS A 525 -16.61 -0.64 -24.58
C LYS A 525 -16.19 -2.09 -24.82
N GLU A 526 -16.82 -3.01 -24.11
CA GLU A 526 -16.66 -4.45 -24.31
C GLU A 526 -17.93 -5.10 -24.87
N GLU A 527 -17.70 -6.18 -25.62
CA GLU A 527 -18.75 -7.03 -26.20
C GLU A 527 -18.34 -8.49 -26.03
N ILE A 528 -19.03 -9.20 -25.14
CA ILE A 528 -18.71 -10.58 -24.76
C ILE A 528 -19.78 -11.52 -25.33
N ASP A 529 -19.33 -12.56 -26.03
CA ASP A 529 -20.22 -13.57 -26.63
C ASP A 529 -20.79 -14.51 -25.55
N LEU A 530 -22.11 -14.43 -25.33
CA LEU A 530 -22.86 -15.31 -24.45
C LEU A 530 -23.60 -16.42 -25.21
N THR A 531 -23.49 -16.48 -26.55
CA THR A 531 -24.16 -17.47 -27.40
C THR A 531 -23.94 -18.92 -26.94
N PRO A 532 -22.75 -19.34 -26.44
CA PRO A 532 -22.57 -20.69 -25.92
C PRO A 532 -23.48 -21.06 -24.73
N TYR A 533 -24.04 -20.06 -24.05
CA TYR A 533 -24.79 -20.20 -22.80
C TYR A 533 -26.28 -19.88 -22.93
N VAL A 534 -26.81 -19.74 -24.15
CA VAL A 534 -28.25 -19.55 -24.38
C VAL A 534 -29.08 -20.81 -24.03
N ASP A 535 -30.40 -20.65 -24.02
CA ASP A 535 -31.39 -21.71 -23.72
C ASP A 535 -31.34 -22.21 -22.26
N ARG A 536 -30.92 -21.35 -21.33
CA ARG A 536 -30.87 -21.61 -19.87
C ARG A 536 -30.75 -20.31 -19.06
N GLU A 537 -30.91 -20.45 -17.74
CA GLU A 537 -30.54 -19.44 -16.75
C GLU A 537 -29.02 -19.46 -16.51
N VAL A 538 -28.42 -18.28 -16.35
CA VAL A 538 -26.99 -18.08 -16.10
C VAL A 538 -26.77 -17.03 -15.02
N LEU A 539 -25.64 -17.12 -14.33
CA LEU A 539 -25.08 -16.00 -13.58
C LEU A 539 -23.96 -15.37 -14.40
N ILE A 540 -23.89 -14.04 -14.43
CA ILE A 540 -22.78 -13.27 -14.99
C ILE A 540 -22.11 -12.53 -13.85
N ARG A 541 -20.78 -12.56 -13.80
CA ARG A 541 -19.99 -11.95 -12.73
C ARG A 541 -18.86 -11.10 -13.30
N PHE A 542 -18.69 -9.91 -12.73
CA PHE A 542 -17.43 -9.18 -12.76
C PHE A 542 -16.67 -9.54 -11.47
N GLU A 543 -15.41 -9.95 -11.58
CA GLU A 543 -14.57 -10.34 -10.44
C GLU A 543 -13.24 -9.61 -10.55
N TYR A 544 -12.77 -8.96 -9.48
CA TYR A 544 -11.45 -8.32 -9.41
C TYR A 544 -10.65 -8.98 -8.29
N VAL A 545 -9.57 -9.64 -8.69
CA VAL A 545 -8.66 -10.38 -7.81
C VAL A 545 -7.34 -9.62 -7.74
N THR A 546 -6.92 -9.27 -6.52
CA THR A 546 -5.64 -8.62 -6.27
C THR A 546 -4.59 -9.57 -5.71
N ASP A 547 -3.32 -9.22 -5.88
CA ASP A 547 -2.20 -10.01 -5.37
C ASP A 547 -1.83 -9.67 -3.91
N ASP A 548 -0.58 -9.91 -3.48
CA ASP A 548 -0.17 -9.70 -2.09
C ASP A 548 0.10 -8.22 -1.75
N ALA A 549 0.52 -7.42 -2.73
CA ALA A 549 0.76 -5.98 -2.70
C ALA A 549 1.41 -5.59 -4.05
N TYR A 550 1.18 -4.40 -4.62
CA TYR A 550 0.39 -3.25 -4.17
C TYR A 550 -0.89 -3.14 -5.00
N ASN A 551 -1.88 -2.38 -4.55
CA ASN A 551 -3.08 -2.11 -5.35
C ASN A 551 -3.10 -0.70 -5.96
N ASP A 552 -3.59 -0.61 -7.19
CA ASP A 552 -3.90 0.64 -7.91
C ASP A 552 -5.37 1.09 -7.66
N PRO A 553 -5.88 2.19 -8.25
CA PRO A 553 -7.23 2.72 -7.99
C PRO A 553 -8.40 1.75 -8.25
N GLY A 554 -8.20 0.67 -9.02
CA GLY A 554 -9.15 -0.42 -9.18
C GLY A 554 -9.89 -0.43 -10.52
N PHE A 555 -11.08 -1.03 -10.51
CA PHE A 555 -11.86 -1.40 -11.68
C PHE A 555 -13.29 -0.83 -11.59
N CYS A 556 -13.74 -0.16 -12.65
CA CYS A 556 -15.08 0.40 -12.77
C CYS A 556 -15.83 -0.21 -13.95
N VAL A 557 -17.14 -0.42 -13.79
CA VAL A 557 -18.04 -0.91 -14.84
C VAL A 557 -19.37 -0.15 -14.83
N ASP A 558 -19.88 0.12 -16.03
CA ASP A 558 -21.13 0.87 -16.24
C ASP A 558 -21.84 0.43 -17.55
N ASP A 559 -23.08 0.89 -17.73
CA ASP A 559 -23.87 0.76 -18.97
C ASP A 559 -24.00 -0.69 -19.50
N PHE A 560 -24.49 -1.60 -18.66
CA PHE A 560 -24.69 -3.01 -19.00
C PHE A 560 -25.88 -3.21 -19.92
N ALA A 561 -25.74 -4.08 -20.92
CA ALA A 561 -26.85 -4.48 -21.79
C ALA A 561 -26.73 -5.92 -22.27
N ILE A 562 -27.89 -6.56 -22.46
CA ILE A 562 -28.03 -7.79 -23.24
C ILE A 562 -29.10 -7.50 -24.29
N PRO A 563 -28.72 -6.97 -25.47
CA PRO A 563 -29.67 -6.47 -26.46
C PRO A 563 -30.68 -7.52 -26.93
N GLU A 564 -30.28 -8.78 -27.07
CA GLU A 564 -31.14 -9.89 -27.49
C GLU A 564 -32.23 -10.22 -26.45
N LEU A 565 -31.95 -9.94 -25.17
CA LEU A 565 -32.92 -10.03 -24.05
C LEU A 565 -33.75 -8.74 -23.90
N GLY A 566 -33.31 -7.64 -24.53
CA GLY A 566 -33.87 -6.30 -24.31
C GLY A 566 -33.55 -5.73 -22.93
N TYR A 567 -32.46 -6.21 -22.31
CA TYR A 567 -31.98 -5.74 -21.01
C TYR A 567 -31.01 -4.58 -21.18
N SER A 568 -31.12 -3.57 -20.31
CA SER A 568 -30.23 -2.41 -20.21
C SER A 568 -30.27 -1.86 -18.79
N TYR A 569 -29.10 -1.51 -18.26
CA TYR A 569 -28.90 -1.00 -16.90
C TYR A 569 -27.69 -0.06 -16.87
N ASP A 570 -27.86 1.12 -16.29
CA ASP A 570 -26.91 2.26 -16.30
C ASP A 570 -26.51 2.69 -14.87
N ALA A 571 -26.61 1.79 -13.88
CA ALA A 571 -26.31 2.07 -12.47
C ALA A 571 -27.16 3.15 -11.76
N GLU A 572 -28.06 3.85 -12.44
CA GLU A 572 -28.86 4.94 -11.84
C GLU A 572 -29.93 4.46 -10.84
N THR A 573 -30.22 3.16 -10.84
CA THR A 573 -31.18 2.52 -9.93
C THR A 573 -30.66 1.19 -9.43
N ASP A 574 -31.37 0.53 -8.52
CA ASP A 574 -31.04 -0.86 -8.15
C ASP A 574 -31.40 -1.79 -9.32
N GLY A 575 -30.39 -2.42 -9.91
CA GLY A 575 -30.50 -3.31 -11.06
C GLY A 575 -30.60 -4.80 -10.72
N GLY A 576 -30.62 -5.15 -9.42
CA GLY A 576 -30.58 -6.55 -8.99
C GLY A 576 -29.21 -7.22 -9.12
N TRP A 577 -28.14 -6.44 -9.25
CA TRP A 577 -26.77 -6.93 -9.13
C TRP A 577 -26.41 -7.07 -7.65
N GLU A 578 -25.79 -8.18 -7.29
CA GLU A 578 -25.35 -8.51 -5.94
C GLU A 578 -23.84 -8.20 -5.83
N PRO A 579 -23.45 -7.12 -5.13
CA PRO A 579 -22.05 -6.82 -4.87
C PRO A 579 -21.51 -7.59 -3.65
N ASP A 580 -20.24 -7.94 -3.72
CA ASP A 580 -19.40 -8.34 -2.60
C ASP A 580 -18.06 -7.59 -2.76
N GLY A 581 -17.81 -6.57 -1.94
CA GLY A 581 -16.70 -5.62 -2.11
C GLY A 581 -16.94 -4.46 -3.09
N PHE A 582 -17.70 -4.66 -4.18
CA PHE A 582 -18.07 -3.57 -5.10
C PHE A 582 -19.04 -2.57 -4.45
N ILE A 583 -18.91 -1.30 -4.80
CA ILE A 583 -19.88 -0.26 -4.41
C ILE A 583 -20.42 0.49 -5.61
N ARG A 584 -21.71 0.86 -5.52
CA ARG A 584 -22.32 1.76 -6.49
C ARG A 584 -22.05 3.20 -6.07
N SER A 585 -21.22 3.91 -6.81
CA SER A 585 -20.68 5.21 -6.41
C SER A 585 -21.00 6.28 -7.44
N ASN A 586 -21.05 7.53 -7.00
CA ASN A 586 -21.02 8.69 -7.91
C ASN A 586 -19.59 9.23 -8.15
N ASN A 587 -18.58 8.41 -7.81
CA ASN A 587 -17.16 8.74 -7.87
C ASN A 587 -16.78 10.08 -7.18
N THR A 588 -17.46 10.43 -6.08
CA THR A 588 -17.18 11.67 -5.36
C THR A 588 -17.32 11.47 -3.86
N LEU A 589 -16.27 11.80 -3.12
CA LEU A 589 -16.22 11.81 -1.66
C LEU A 589 -16.27 13.24 -1.10
N PRO A 590 -16.82 13.43 0.11
CA PRO A 590 -16.52 14.61 0.91
C PRO A 590 -15.01 14.70 1.16
N GLN A 591 -14.44 15.90 1.00
CA GLN A 591 -13.06 16.16 1.37
C GLN A 591 -13.03 16.85 2.73
N GLU A 592 -12.31 16.26 3.67
CA GLU A 592 -12.04 16.85 4.98
C GLU A 592 -10.60 17.37 5.06
N TRP A 593 -10.36 18.30 5.98
CA TRP A 593 -9.06 18.96 6.15
C TRP A 593 -8.69 19.06 7.62
N VAL A 594 -7.41 18.81 7.89
CA VAL A 594 -6.77 19.14 9.17
C VAL A 594 -5.92 20.37 8.97
N VAL A 595 -6.24 21.43 9.71
CA VAL A 595 -5.48 22.69 9.68
C VAL A 595 -5.05 23.02 11.11
N GLN A 596 -3.80 22.74 11.43
CA GLN A 596 -3.24 22.99 12.76
C GLN A 596 -2.26 24.16 12.74
N VAL A 597 -2.31 24.99 13.78
CA VAL A 597 -1.42 26.11 14.00
C VAL A 597 -0.57 25.85 15.23
N LEU A 598 0.73 25.75 14.99
CA LEU A 598 1.75 25.62 16.02
C LEU A 598 2.33 27.00 16.34
N GLU A 599 2.19 27.43 17.59
CA GLU A 599 2.78 28.65 18.12
C GLU A 599 4.06 28.31 18.89
N LEU A 600 5.18 28.88 18.45
CA LEU A 600 6.51 28.69 19.03
C LEU A 600 7.00 29.99 19.65
N GLY A 601 7.19 30.00 20.96
CA GLY A 601 7.75 31.13 21.69
C GLY A 601 8.12 30.76 23.12
N ALA A 602 7.74 31.60 24.09
CA ALA A 602 7.95 31.28 25.51
C ALA A 602 7.21 30.01 25.96
N ARG A 603 6.16 29.63 25.23
CA ARG A 603 5.43 28.36 25.35
C ARG A 603 5.19 27.82 23.95
N THR A 604 5.17 26.50 23.85
CA THR A 604 4.73 25.79 22.65
C THR A 604 3.25 25.44 22.81
N THR A 605 2.41 25.87 21.86
CA THR A 605 0.99 25.51 21.83
C THR A 605 0.57 25.08 20.44
N VAL A 606 -0.27 24.05 20.39
CA VAL A 606 -0.92 23.56 19.17
C VAL A 606 -2.40 23.93 19.29
N ALA A 607 -2.96 24.50 18.23
CA ALA A 607 -4.39 24.76 18.07
C ALA A 607 -4.85 24.23 16.71
N GLU A 608 -6.08 23.73 16.65
CA GLU A 608 -6.73 23.35 15.39
C GLU A 608 -7.63 24.51 14.94
N MET A 609 -7.63 24.79 13.64
CA MET A 609 -8.52 25.78 13.04
C MET A 609 -9.88 25.13 12.78
N ASP A 610 -10.94 25.68 13.38
CA ASP A 610 -12.30 25.27 13.06
C ASP A 610 -12.64 25.62 11.61
N LEU A 611 -13.06 24.64 10.83
CA LEU A 611 -13.55 24.79 9.46
C LEU A 611 -15.08 24.67 9.42
N ASP A 612 -15.73 25.42 8.53
CA ASP A 612 -17.15 25.28 8.28
C ASP A 612 -17.47 24.17 7.26
N ASP A 613 -18.77 23.92 7.00
CA ASP A 613 -19.23 22.89 6.05
C ASP A 613 -18.74 23.13 4.60
N THR A 614 -18.16 24.30 4.31
CA THR A 614 -17.54 24.63 3.01
C THR A 614 -16.02 24.51 3.02
N GLN A 615 -15.46 23.91 4.08
CA GLN A 615 -14.02 23.73 4.29
C GLN A 615 -13.26 25.07 4.31
N GLU A 616 -13.93 26.14 4.79
CA GLU A 616 -13.34 27.46 4.98
C GLU A 616 -13.15 27.75 6.48
N GLY A 617 -12.01 28.37 6.83
CA GLY A 617 -11.64 28.61 8.23
C GLY A 617 -10.87 29.91 8.43
N ARG A 618 -10.91 30.42 9.66
CA ARG A 618 -10.14 31.61 10.05
C ARG A 618 -9.56 31.47 11.45
N PHE A 619 -8.25 31.61 11.55
CA PHE A 619 -7.51 31.62 12.81
C PHE A 619 -6.94 33.01 13.09
N ILE A 620 -6.95 33.43 14.36
CA ILE A 620 -6.34 34.68 14.82
C ILE A 620 -5.32 34.36 15.91
N MET A 621 -4.09 34.79 15.69
CA MET A 621 -2.99 34.66 16.63
C MET A 621 -2.62 36.02 17.21
N GLU A 622 -2.80 36.17 18.53
CA GLU A 622 -2.36 37.35 19.26
C GLU A 622 -0.87 37.27 19.61
N GLY A 623 -0.20 38.42 19.72
CA GLY A 623 1.19 38.47 20.21
C GLY A 623 2.24 37.89 19.26
N PHE A 624 1.94 37.80 17.96
CA PHE A 624 2.89 37.36 16.95
C PHE A 624 4.04 38.36 16.80
N GLY A 625 5.28 37.88 16.96
CA GLY A 625 6.48 38.71 17.05
C GLY A 625 6.75 39.36 18.40
N ASP A 626 5.94 39.04 19.43
CA ASP A 626 6.16 39.43 20.83
C ASP A 626 6.22 38.20 21.77
N GLU A 627 5.11 37.48 21.96
CA GLU A 627 5.04 36.26 22.78
C GLU A 627 5.26 34.98 21.96
N VAL A 628 4.87 35.02 20.68
CA VAL A 628 5.08 33.97 19.68
C VAL A 628 6.20 34.43 18.74
N ASP A 629 7.35 33.75 18.82
CA ASP A 629 8.54 34.05 18.02
C ASP A 629 8.42 33.52 16.59
N ARG A 630 7.69 32.42 16.38
CA ARG A 630 7.45 31.79 15.09
C ARG A 630 6.15 31.00 15.15
N ALA A 631 5.47 30.86 14.02
CA ALA A 631 4.35 29.95 13.88
C ALA A 631 4.55 28.97 12.74
N VAL A 632 3.86 27.83 12.79
CA VAL A 632 3.82 26.85 11.70
C VAL A 632 2.37 26.49 11.45
N LEU A 633 1.95 26.60 10.19
CA LEU A 633 0.68 26.11 9.72
C LEU A 633 0.92 24.72 9.13
N VAL A 634 0.22 23.71 9.63
CA VAL A 634 0.31 22.32 9.17
C VAL A 634 -1.03 21.96 8.55
N ILE A 635 -1.00 21.57 7.28
CA ILE A 635 -2.19 21.33 6.46
C ILE A 635 -2.14 19.89 5.95
N SER A 636 -3.23 19.16 6.15
CA SER A 636 -3.41 17.80 5.66
C SER A 636 -4.82 17.61 5.09
N ALA A 637 -4.94 16.82 4.04
CA ALA A 637 -6.19 16.42 3.43
C ALA A 637 -6.59 15.01 3.91
N LEU A 638 -7.88 14.79 4.20
CA LEU A 638 -8.41 13.51 4.62
C LEU A 638 -9.62 13.11 3.76
N ALA A 639 -9.49 12.00 3.04
CA ALA A 639 -10.58 11.32 2.36
C ALA A 639 -10.24 9.82 2.27
N PRO A 640 -11.17 8.91 2.61
CA PRO A 640 -10.89 7.48 2.64
C PRO A 640 -10.71 6.91 1.23
N SER A 641 -9.86 5.88 1.12
CA SER A 641 -9.74 4.99 -0.05
C SER A 641 -9.37 5.64 -1.39
N THR A 642 -9.01 6.93 -1.42
CA THR A 642 -8.59 7.64 -2.63
C THR A 642 -7.12 8.06 -2.57
N THR A 643 -6.44 8.02 -3.71
CA THR A 643 -5.11 8.59 -3.94
C THR A 643 -5.17 9.91 -4.71
N GLU A 644 -6.36 10.41 -4.99
CA GLU A 644 -6.54 11.68 -5.67
C GLU A 644 -6.10 12.84 -4.75
N ILE A 645 -5.31 13.73 -5.34
CA ILE A 645 -4.69 14.86 -4.63
C ILE A 645 -5.74 15.95 -4.33
N ALA A 646 -5.69 16.51 -3.12
CA ALA A 646 -6.55 17.61 -2.71
C ALA A 646 -5.92 18.98 -2.97
N SER A 647 -6.74 20.01 -3.20
CA SER A 647 -6.28 21.38 -3.45
C SER A 647 -6.76 22.35 -2.37
N TYR A 648 -5.90 23.28 -1.98
CA TYR A 648 -6.22 24.30 -0.98
C TYR A 648 -5.61 25.66 -1.32
N GLU A 649 -6.11 26.69 -0.65
CA GLU A 649 -5.50 28.01 -0.61
C GLU A 649 -5.58 28.61 0.80
N TYR A 650 -4.62 29.49 1.10
CA TYR A 650 -4.63 30.23 2.35
C TYR A 650 -4.06 31.64 2.16
N SER A 651 -4.40 32.53 3.08
CA SER A 651 -3.83 33.87 3.18
C SER A 651 -3.42 34.19 4.60
N VAL A 652 -2.33 34.96 4.72
CA VAL A 652 -1.76 35.38 6.00
C VAL A 652 -1.58 36.89 6.01
N TYR A 653 -2.08 37.58 7.02
CA TYR A 653 -1.96 39.04 7.14
C TYR A 653 -1.99 39.53 8.58
N LEU A 654 -1.41 40.71 8.82
CA LEU A 654 -1.37 41.32 10.16
C LEU A 654 -2.46 42.39 10.29
N LEU A 655 -3.15 42.38 11.42
CA LEU A 655 -4.00 43.49 11.85
C LEU A 655 -3.20 44.49 12.69
N GLU A 656 -3.51 45.78 12.54
CA GLU A 656 -2.85 46.90 13.24
C GLU A 656 -3.24 47.04 14.71
#